data_AF-A0A6L5QCL5-F1
#
_entry.id   AF-A0A6L5QCL5-F1
#
_cell.length_a   1.000
_cell.length_b   1.000
_cell.length_c   1.000
_cell.angle_alpha   90.00
_cell.angle_beta   90.00
_cell.angle_gamma   90.00
#
_symmetry.space_group_name_H-M   'P 1'
#
loop_
_entity.id
_entity.type
_entity.pdbx_description
1 polymer ?
#
loop_
_entity_poly.entity_id
_entity_poly.type
_entity_poly.pdbx_seq_one_letter_code
_entity_poly.pdbx_strand_id
1 'polypeptide(L)'
;MNEFRLDRRGARLLCAMGLAALLAACGAGKDASQNDSSARRSVLGGASSKAAGGAAVTLPLEVLGNGSPATPALAEARLGVDANQLGSVAQLWFQCHRCGFYSAPEFEATTAPPARIKASVRVLGGGSDDSTPWVDITDANVILADDERLHGGVNGGFYTTRITLPLDAATRARLVALPATNRIQFRFNGTDGESNGYRVLNLQLQDASALQVDSTTLQRFDPLSERDASAVTAADAAAGKALWYAHGTIAKSAIVTRTLQAACASCHADNGRDLQYFNYSNNAIVQRSRFHGLSETQGQQIVAFLRASLQHVPYVEKGRPWNPPYQPGPGLDCNSADCATRWAAGAGLEAVLATPADAVKALFGKPLDAPLALTQADVDRVMNPKATMNARETAIAMQFPDWNAWLPTIHPLDVWPTQADGSGFTNGIMHPTNGMQNPNGRYNDLIAWFQRNKNPNGNLADWSHLIPDLRVQINAMMGFTGWDAYTFLGGGRGNHIADKGIYGAQIGAAHLQSLASSATMAAGKAGAFTPNAFIERSVASMLHWNAVKQWELAQDYSLEGNQTWFIGDKDKTSGAWKGRGEAHGWPFNSVSLFYLAPHMVYQEDKNAAGQITREWYTAWEADNIVASYYRSNQWYQLQMTVNPGGQSNWVNYPMDWPYLTAFDEYIANKVGSDTPAAKALQDSHFVRLLQARIKSAQYVNNDIPLYDPNQPDLSANEGRYGRAQVAKHLTTTNFLDNANRDGVNPSKYRFLDDLQPGLYLKTVNGAIQQFNTLYTLQPLSAWRRCDPGNTTLNEPENVAGFRFCIDQARSPLGTYSDGTHFMVSNALYQTTTEQTEQYGIWKATQMGAEPARLKVWRDWADAAWQ
;
A
#
# COMPACT_ATOMS: atom_id res chain seq x y z
N MET A 1 -31.06 1.56 -9.22
CA MET A 1 -29.95 0.82 -9.86
C MET A 1 -30.03 -0.59 -9.32
N ASN A 2 -30.91 -1.40 -9.91
CA ASN A 2 -31.21 -2.76 -9.48
C ASN A 2 -30.74 -3.73 -10.55
N GLU A 3 -30.37 -4.93 -10.10
CA GLU A 3 -30.12 -6.16 -10.85
C GLU A 3 -28.70 -6.39 -11.40
N PHE A 4 -27.89 -7.13 -10.63
CA PHE A 4 -26.86 -8.02 -11.15
C PHE A 4 -27.09 -9.41 -10.52
N ARG A 5 -27.54 -10.37 -11.34
CA ARG A 5 -27.71 -11.79 -10.97
C ARG A 5 -26.48 -12.56 -11.44
N LEU A 6 -25.82 -13.27 -10.52
CA LEU A 6 -24.86 -14.33 -10.83
C LEU A 6 -25.54 -15.70 -10.70
N ASP A 7 -25.40 -16.55 -11.70
CA ASP A 7 -25.89 -17.94 -11.69
C ASP A 7 -24.70 -18.87 -11.95
N ARG A 8 -24.33 -19.72 -10.98
CA ARG A 8 -23.46 -20.89 -11.20
C ARG A 8 -23.79 -22.03 -10.23
N ARG A 9 -24.13 -23.19 -10.81
CA ARG A 9 -24.20 -24.51 -10.15
C ARG A 9 -22.79 -25.11 -10.04
N GLY A 10 -22.50 -25.75 -8.91
CA GLY A 10 -21.15 -26.24 -8.54
C GLY A 10 -20.87 -27.72 -8.85
N ALA A 11 -19.67 -28.17 -8.44
CA ALA A 11 -19.42 -29.37 -7.63
C ALA A 11 -17.92 -29.67 -7.43
N ARG A 12 -17.53 -29.74 -6.14
CA ARG A 12 -16.70 -30.74 -5.42
C ARG A 12 -15.26 -31.07 -5.88
N LEU A 13 -14.32 -30.75 -4.97
CA LEU A 13 -12.96 -31.30 -4.86
C LEU A 13 -12.94 -32.58 -4.00
N LEU A 14 -12.01 -33.49 -4.29
CA LEU A 14 -11.55 -34.55 -3.39
C LEU A 14 -10.01 -34.61 -3.37
N CYS A 15 -9.48 -34.56 -2.15
CA CYS A 15 -8.20 -35.03 -1.58
C CYS A 15 -6.94 -35.28 -2.43
N ALA A 16 -5.80 -34.82 -1.91
CA ALA A 16 -4.62 -35.68 -1.69
C ALA A 16 -3.72 -35.12 -0.57
N MET A 17 -3.62 -35.86 0.54
CA MET A 17 -2.49 -35.82 1.48
C MET A 17 -1.38 -36.73 0.95
N GLY A 18 -0.13 -36.36 1.17
CA GLY A 18 1.03 -37.22 0.93
C GLY A 18 2.19 -36.84 1.85
N LEU A 19 2.36 -37.62 2.91
CA LEU A 19 3.57 -37.67 3.76
C LEU A 19 4.78 -38.14 2.95
N ALA A 20 5.96 -37.57 3.25
CA ALA A 20 7.20 -38.33 3.35
C ALA A 20 8.18 -37.59 4.26
N ALA A 21 8.48 -38.21 5.41
CA ALA A 21 9.61 -37.90 6.26
C ALA A 21 10.84 -38.69 5.78
N LEU A 22 12.06 -38.15 5.98
CA LEU A 22 13.24 -38.93 6.36
C LEU A 22 14.41 -38.03 6.85
N LEU A 23 14.73 -38.27 8.12
CA LEU A 23 15.89 -38.00 8.98
C LEU A 23 17.29 -37.79 8.35
N ALA A 24 18.03 -36.83 8.94
CA ALA A 24 19.41 -36.90 9.48
C ALA A 24 19.98 -35.46 9.60
N ALA A 25 20.79 -35.02 10.56
CA ALA A 25 21.26 -35.50 11.86
C ALA A 25 21.90 -34.30 12.60
N CYS A 26 21.91 -34.41 13.93
CA CYS A 26 22.53 -33.63 15.01
C CYS A 26 23.66 -32.62 14.72
N GLY A 27 23.60 -31.48 15.43
CA GLY A 27 24.72 -30.57 15.67
C GLY A 27 24.32 -29.36 16.51
N ALA A 28 24.09 -29.57 17.81
CA ALA A 28 23.72 -28.54 18.78
C ALA A 28 24.89 -27.57 19.07
N GLY A 29 24.62 -26.27 18.98
CA GLY A 29 25.45 -25.19 19.52
C GLY A 29 24.54 -24.16 20.16
N LYS A 30 24.74 -23.93 21.46
CA LYS A 30 23.92 -23.09 22.34
C LYS A 30 24.19 -21.59 22.13
N ASP A 31 23.15 -20.81 22.41
CA ASP A 31 23.11 -19.44 22.94
C ASP A 31 23.75 -18.28 22.15
N ALA A 32 22.88 -17.35 21.72
CA ALA A 32 23.07 -15.91 21.94
C ALA A 32 21.72 -15.17 21.77
N SER A 33 20.90 -15.22 22.82
CA SER A 33 19.81 -14.27 23.02
C SER A 33 20.41 -12.93 23.45
N GLN A 34 20.43 -11.93 22.57
CA GLN A 34 20.48 -10.50 22.92
C GLN A 34 20.36 -9.66 21.63
N ASN A 35 19.13 -9.47 21.16
CA ASN A 35 18.81 -8.40 20.22
C ASN A 35 18.63 -7.12 21.03
N ASP A 36 19.75 -6.48 21.36
CA ASP A 36 19.76 -5.17 22.01
C ASP A 36 19.33 -4.11 20.99
N SER A 37 18.12 -3.59 21.20
CA SER A 37 17.39 -2.66 20.33
C SER A 37 17.87 -1.21 20.45
N SER A 38 18.93 -0.96 21.23
CA SER A 38 19.48 0.37 21.51
C SER A 38 20.45 0.89 20.45
N ALA A 39 21.05 0.02 19.61
CA ALA A 39 22.06 0.43 18.63
C ALA A 39 21.51 1.00 17.30
N ARG A 40 20.19 0.92 17.04
CA ARG A 40 19.60 1.33 15.75
C ARG A 40 19.06 2.76 15.71
N ARG A 41 19.17 3.54 16.79
CA ARG A 41 18.52 4.87 16.89
C ARG A 41 19.46 6.07 16.91
N SER A 42 20.78 5.89 16.79
CA SER A 42 21.73 7.01 16.74
C SER A 42 22.27 7.26 15.32
N VAL A 43 21.37 7.55 14.37
CA VAL A 43 21.75 8.26 13.15
C VAL A 43 20.58 9.19 12.83
N LEU A 44 20.60 10.41 13.39
CA LEU A 44 19.85 11.62 13.00
C LEU A 44 19.67 12.51 14.24
N GLY A 45 20.73 13.20 14.68
CA GLY A 45 20.64 14.19 15.74
C GLY A 45 21.94 14.34 16.51
N GLY A 46 22.76 15.33 16.12
CA GLY A 46 23.97 15.69 16.87
C GLY A 46 25.08 16.16 15.97
N ALA A 47 25.06 17.44 15.60
CA ALA A 47 26.25 18.11 15.13
C ALA A 47 27.25 18.17 16.31
N SER A 48 28.38 17.47 16.19
CA SER A 48 29.56 17.76 16.98
C SER A 48 30.80 17.74 16.09
N SER A 49 31.63 18.75 16.29
CA SER A 49 32.74 19.16 15.44
C SER A 49 34.04 18.38 15.69
N LYS A 50 34.79 18.17 14.58
CA LYS A 50 36.21 17.74 14.37
C LYS A 50 36.29 16.35 13.71
N ALA A 51 37.04 16.10 12.63
CA ALA A 51 38.22 16.78 12.09
C ALA A 51 38.16 16.98 10.55
N ALA A 52 38.81 18.02 10.05
CA ALA A 52 39.02 18.26 8.63
C ALA A 52 40.05 17.25 8.08
N GLY A 53 39.59 16.33 7.23
CA GLY A 53 40.43 15.32 6.59
C GLY A 53 39.67 14.21 5.85
N GLY A 54 38.38 13.99 6.14
CA GLY A 54 37.55 13.00 5.44
C GLY A 54 36.91 13.54 4.16
N ALA A 55 36.76 12.69 3.14
CA ALA A 55 35.97 13.00 1.96
C ALA A 55 34.48 13.13 2.35
N ALA A 56 33.81 14.20 1.91
CA ALA A 56 32.37 14.34 2.05
C ALA A 56 31.67 13.62 0.89
N VAL A 57 30.64 12.82 1.19
CA VAL A 57 29.78 12.19 0.18
C VAL A 57 28.40 12.82 0.24
N THR A 58 27.97 13.41 -0.87
CA THR A 58 26.63 13.97 -1.01
C THR A 58 25.64 12.89 -1.44
N LEU A 59 24.53 12.77 -0.70
CA LEU A 59 23.48 11.78 -0.91
C LEU A 59 22.12 12.45 -1.16
N PRO A 60 21.23 11.84 -1.96
CA PRO A 60 21.40 10.53 -2.58
C PRO A 60 22.38 10.53 -3.75
N LEU A 61 23.06 9.40 -3.98
CA LEU A 61 23.71 9.17 -5.27
C LEU A 61 22.64 8.79 -6.28
N GLU A 62 22.42 9.65 -7.27
CA GLU A 62 21.50 9.38 -8.36
C GLU A 62 22.21 8.57 -9.45
N VAL A 63 21.86 7.29 -9.56
CA VAL A 63 22.37 6.39 -10.61
C VAL A 63 21.33 6.36 -11.73
N LEU A 64 21.17 7.51 -12.38
CA LEU A 64 20.13 7.78 -13.37
C LEU A 64 20.76 8.00 -14.75
N GLY A 65 20.12 7.50 -15.80
CA GLY A 65 20.55 7.72 -17.17
C GLY A 65 19.39 7.72 -18.15
N ASN A 66 19.73 7.73 -19.45
CA ASN A 66 18.73 7.63 -20.51
C ASN A 66 18.05 6.26 -20.59
N GLY A 67 18.50 5.23 -19.85
CA GLY A 67 17.91 3.89 -19.89
C GLY A 67 18.57 2.92 -20.86
N SER A 68 19.43 3.38 -21.78
CA SER A 68 20.04 2.48 -22.77
C SER A 68 21.04 1.51 -22.10
N PRO A 69 20.87 0.18 -22.29
CA PRO A 69 21.84 -0.80 -21.81
C PRO A 69 23.24 -0.67 -22.46
N ALA A 70 23.31 -0.01 -23.62
CA ALA A 70 24.58 0.26 -24.30
C ALA A 70 25.39 1.40 -23.65
N THR A 71 24.72 2.26 -22.88
CA THR A 71 25.36 3.35 -22.13
C THR A 71 24.91 3.32 -20.66
N PRO A 72 25.37 2.33 -19.86
CA PRO A 72 25.03 2.23 -18.45
C PRO A 72 25.39 3.51 -17.68
N ALA A 73 24.53 3.94 -16.76
CA ALA A 73 24.83 5.09 -15.90
C ALA A 73 25.71 4.65 -14.72
N LEU A 74 26.72 5.44 -14.40
CA LEU A 74 27.65 5.20 -13.30
C LEU A 74 27.60 6.35 -12.29
N ALA A 75 27.63 6.03 -11.01
CA ALA A 75 27.89 6.98 -9.94
C ALA A 75 29.00 6.45 -9.03
N GLU A 76 29.84 7.33 -8.51
CA GLU A 76 30.95 6.96 -7.62
C GLU A 76 30.83 7.68 -6.28
N ALA A 77 31.12 6.95 -5.21
CA ALA A 77 31.35 7.48 -3.86
C ALA A 77 32.79 7.21 -3.42
N ARG A 78 33.29 8.06 -2.52
CA ARG A 78 34.62 7.93 -1.93
C ARG A 78 34.50 7.92 -0.42
N LEU A 79 34.91 6.82 0.20
CA LEU A 79 34.82 6.62 1.65
C LEU A 79 36.21 6.64 2.29
N GLY A 80 36.34 7.38 3.39
CA GLY A 80 37.57 7.45 4.18
C GLY A 80 37.58 6.40 5.28
N VAL A 81 38.69 5.69 5.48
CA VAL A 81 38.83 4.74 6.59
C VAL A 81 40.10 5.08 7.35
N ASP A 82 40.01 5.20 8.67
CA ASP A 82 41.18 5.45 9.51
C ASP A 82 42.10 4.23 9.53
N ALA A 83 43.42 4.44 9.62
CA ALA A 83 44.40 3.35 9.49
C ALA A 83 44.22 2.23 10.53
N ASN A 84 43.77 2.58 11.74
CA ASN A 84 43.46 1.62 12.80
C ASN A 84 42.17 0.81 12.58
N GLN A 85 41.28 1.28 11.69
CA GLN A 85 40.03 0.61 11.33
C GLN A 85 40.13 -0.17 10.01
N LEU A 86 41.16 0.07 9.18
CA LEU A 86 41.25 -0.58 7.87
C LEU A 86 41.14 -2.11 7.93
N GLY A 87 41.76 -2.73 8.94
CA GLY A 87 41.73 -4.18 9.13
C GLY A 87 40.39 -4.73 9.63
N SER A 88 39.50 -3.90 10.18
CA SER A 88 38.19 -4.33 10.69
C SER A 88 37.09 -4.33 9.61
N VAL A 89 37.31 -3.63 8.48
CA VAL A 89 36.34 -3.56 7.38
C VAL A 89 36.03 -4.96 6.85
N ALA A 90 34.74 -5.34 6.90
CA ALA A 90 34.26 -6.66 6.50
C ALA A 90 33.17 -6.59 5.42
N GLN A 91 32.39 -5.51 5.37
CA GLN A 91 31.23 -5.40 4.48
C GLN A 91 30.97 -3.97 4.01
N LEU A 92 30.36 -3.84 2.84
CA LEU A 92 29.76 -2.59 2.35
C LEU A 92 28.25 -2.63 2.66
N TRP A 93 27.75 -1.62 3.35
CA TRP A 93 26.32 -1.46 3.61
C TRP A 93 25.77 -0.23 2.91
N PHE A 94 24.57 -0.33 2.33
CA PHE A 94 23.90 0.79 1.72
C PHE A 94 22.39 0.66 1.73
N GLN A 95 21.69 1.80 1.80
CA GLN A 95 20.24 1.87 1.61
C GLN A 95 19.95 2.25 0.16
N CYS A 96 19.15 1.45 -0.54
CA CYS A 96 18.95 1.58 -1.98
C CYS A 96 17.48 1.72 -2.34
N HIS A 97 17.13 2.82 -3.01
CA HIS A 97 15.78 3.08 -3.53
C HIS A 97 15.68 2.60 -4.97
N ARG A 98 14.79 1.64 -5.19
CA ARG A 98 14.43 1.01 -6.46
C ARG A 98 15.59 0.33 -7.19
N CYS A 99 16.42 -0.43 -6.47
CA CYS A 99 17.43 -1.30 -7.08
C CYS A 99 16.86 -2.55 -7.78
N GLY A 100 15.58 -2.86 -7.58
CA GLY A 100 14.87 -3.92 -8.31
C GLY A 100 13.99 -3.40 -9.45
N PHE A 101 13.44 -4.35 -10.21
CA PHE A 101 12.33 -4.13 -11.15
C PHE A 101 11.02 -4.62 -10.50
N TYR A 102 9.97 -3.80 -10.58
CA TYR A 102 8.71 -4.03 -9.85
C TYR A 102 7.48 -4.08 -10.77
N SER A 103 7.65 -3.78 -12.04
CA SER A 103 6.56 -3.63 -13.01
C SER A 103 6.37 -4.90 -13.84
N ALA A 104 5.26 -4.94 -14.58
CA ALA A 104 5.04 -5.95 -15.60
C ALA A 104 6.19 -5.93 -16.63
N PRO A 105 6.70 -7.10 -17.08
CA PRO A 105 7.74 -7.15 -18.11
C PRO A 105 7.31 -6.49 -19.42
N GLU A 106 8.28 -5.85 -20.10
CA GLU A 106 8.13 -5.31 -21.44
C GLU A 106 7.70 -6.39 -22.43
N PHE A 107 6.81 -6.01 -23.35
CA PHE A 107 6.19 -6.90 -24.33
C PHE A 107 6.32 -6.39 -25.76
N GLU A 108 6.59 -5.10 -25.97
CA GLU A 108 6.71 -4.48 -27.29
C GLU A 108 8.07 -4.79 -27.95
N ALA A 109 8.19 -4.52 -29.24
CA ALA A 109 9.46 -4.69 -29.94
C ALA A 109 10.54 -3.75 -29.39
N THR A 110 11.70 -4.32 -29.03
CA THR A 110 12.81 -3.57 -28.43
C THR A 110 14.02 -3.47 -29.36
N THR A 111 14.70 -2.32 -29.35
CA THR A 111 15.98 -2.11 -30.08
C THR A 111 17.18 -2.73 -29.37
N ALA A 112 17.04 -3.02 -28.07
CA ALA A 112 18.00 -3.77 -27.26
C ALA A 112 17.25 -4.65 -26.24
N PRO A 113 17.80 -5.81 -25.84
CA PRO A 113 17.15 -6.66 -24.84
C PRO A 113 16.87 -5.91 -23.53
N PRO A 114 15.67 -6.04 -22.94
CA PRO A 114 15.38 -5.50 -21.60
C PRO A 114 16.38 -6.02 -20.57
N ALA A 115 16.88 -5.13 -19.72
CA ALA A 115 17.77 -5.50 -18.63
C ALA A 115 17.03 -6.41 -17.62
N ARG A 116 17.68 -7.48 -17.19
CA ARG A 116 17.15 -8.40 -16.16
C ARG A 116 17.64 -8.09 -14.75
N ILE A 117 18.79 -7.43 -14.66
CA ILE A 117 19.41 -6.99 -13.41
C ILE A 117 19.57 -5.50 -13.51
N LYS A 118 18.93 -4.76 -12.63
CA LYS A 118 18.89 -3.30 -12.70
C LYS A 118 20.19 -2.65 -12.23
N ALA A 119 20.74 -3.14 -11.13
CA ALA A 119 21.81 -2.48 -10.40
C ALA A 119 23.00 -3.40 -10.17
N SER A 120 24.21 -2.83 -10.25
CA SER A 120 25.45 -3.50 -9.87
C SER A 120 26.33 -2.54 -9.07
N VAL A 121 27.21 -3.10 -8.24
CA VAL A 121 28.16 -2.36 -7.40
C VAL A 121 29.56 -2.97 -7.52
N ARG A 122 30.60 -2.15 -7.37
CA ARG A 122 31.97 -2.64 -7.19
C ARG A 122 32.75 -1.76 -6.23
N VAL A 123 33.64 -2.39 -5.46
CA VAL A 123 34.54 -1.72 -4.51
C VAL A 123 35.95 -1.77 -5.10
N LEU A 124 36.42 -0.63 -5.61
CA LEU A 124 37.74 -0.53 -6.26
C LEU A 124 38.86 -0.30 -5.23
N GLY A 125 38.52 0.20 -4.04
CA GLY A 125 39.50 0.57 -3.02
C GLY A 125 40.32 1.79 -3.45
N GLY A 126 41.62 1.80 -3.15
CA GLY A 126 42.54 2.87 -3.57
C GLY A 126 43.06 2.77 -5.00
N GLY A 127 42.70 1.71 -5.73
CA GLY A 127 43.18 1.45 -7.09
C GLY A 127 42.54 2.34 -8.15
N SER A 128 43.27 2.56 -9.24
CA SER A 128 42.77 3.15 -10.48
C SER A 128 42.25 2.11 -11.48
N ASP A 129 42.25 0.82 -11.10
CA ASP A 129 41.97 -0.29 -12.01
C ASP A 129 40.46 -0.51 -12.24
N ASP A 130 40.03 -0.22 -13.46
CA ASP A 130 38.68 -0.45 -13.94
C ASP A 130 38.40 -1.92 -14.30
N SER A 131 39.35 -2.84 -14.16
CA SER A 131 39.15 -4.28 -14.35
C SER A 131 38.41 -4.97 -13.19
N THR A 132 38.25 -4.29 -12.05
CA THR A 132 37.53 -4.81 -10.89
C THR A 132 36.10 -5.24 -11.29
N PRO A 133 35.71 -6.51 -11.03
CA PRO A 133 34.43 -7.04 -11.48
C PRO A 133 33.25 -6.35 -10.80
N TRP A 134 32.15 -6.26 -11.54
CA TRP A 134 30.86 -5.84 -11.02
C TRP A 134 30.20 -6.97 -10.25
N VAL A 135 29.61 -6.63 -9.11
CA VAL A 135 28.70 -7.51 -8.36
C VAL A 135 27.28 -7.06 -8.65
N ASP A 136 26.49 -7.96 -9.25
CA ASP A 136 25.08 -7.71 -9.49
C ASP A 136 24.28 -7.71 -8.19
N ILE A 137 23.42 -6.71 -8.01
CA ILE A 137 22.55 -6.61 -6.84
C ILE A 137 21.34 -7.54 -7.07
N THR A 138 21.46 -8.76 -6.55
CA THR A 138 20.43 -9.81 -6.59
C THR A 138 20.41 -10.53 -5.25
N ASP A 139 19.32 -11.22 -4.93
CA ASP A 139 19.20 -11.99 -3.68
C ASP A 139 20.27 -13.08 -3.50
N ALA A 140 20.95 -13.48 -4.58
CA ALA A 140 22.05 -14.45 -4.55
C ALA A 140 23.41 -13.84 -4.18
N ASN A 141 23.59 -12.53 -4.39
CA ASN A 141 24.89 -11.87 -4.26
C ASN A 141 24.97 -10.90 -3.08
N VAL A 142 23.82 -10.49 -2.53
CA VAL A 142 23.75 -9.55 -1.41
C VAL A 142 22.86 -10.08 -0.29
N ILE A 143 23.06 -9.54 0.90
CA ILE A 143 22.24 -9.83 2.08
C ILE A 143 21.32 -8.65 2.32
N LEU A 144 20.01 -8.90 2.37
CA LEU A 144 19.00 -7.90 2.72
C LEU A 144 18.66 -7.96 4.20
N ALA A 145 18.18 -6.85 4.76
CA ALA A 145 17.59 -6.89 6.09
C ALA A 145 16.35 -7.80 6.10
N ASP A 146 16.06 -8.39 7.25
CA ASP A 146 15.04 -9.45 7.36
C ASP A 146 13.67 -9.05 6.82
N ASP A 147 13.22 -7.83 7.10
CA ASP A 147 11.93 -7.32 6.60
C ASP A 147 11.86 -7.35 5.06
N GLU A 148 12.94 -6.97 4.38
CA GLU A 148 12.95 -6.89 2.92
C GLU A 148 13.14 -8.28 2.29
N ARG A 149 14.03 -9.10 2.87
CA ARG A 149 14.29 -10.48 2.45
C ARG A 149 13.02 -11.34 2.53
N LEU A 150 12.33 -11.28 3.66
CA LEU A 150 11.13 -12.09 3.92
C LEU A 150 9.90 -11.59 3.15
N HIS A 151 9.92 -10.36 2.63
CA HIS A 151 8.89 -9.83 1.74
C HIS A 151 9.27 -9.89 0.24
N GLY A 152 10.10 -10.86 -0.13
CA GLY A 152 10.34 -11.21 -1.53
C GLY A 152 11.61 -10.63 -2.15
N GLY A 153 12.53 -10.07 -1.36
CA GLY A 153 13.89 -9.76 -1.81
C GLY A 153 14.04 -8.43 -2.54
N VAL A 154 15.08 -8.32 -3.38
CA VAL A 154 15.44 -7.10 -4.13
C VAL A 154 14.29 -6.63 -5.05
N ASN A 155 13.59 -7.58 -5.67
CA ASN A 155 12.40 -7.36 -6.50
C ASN A 155 11.09 -7.61 -5.71
N GLY A 156 11.17 -7.54 -4.38
CA GLY A 156 10.09 -7.85 -3.45
C GLY A 156 9.12 -6.69 -3.23
N GLY A 157 8.47 -6.69 -2.06
CA GLY A 157 7.47 -5.70 -1.69
C GLY A 157 8.04 -4.31 -1.34
N PHE A 158 9.34 -4.22 -1.03
CA PHE A 158 9.99 -2.96 -0.65
C PHE A 158 10.56 -2.23 -1.87
N TYR A 159 10.22 -0.95 -2.00
CA TYR A 159 10.83 -0.04 -2.97
C TYR A 159 12.16 0.53 -2.48
N THR A 160 12.39 0.59 -1.17
CA THR A 160 13.72 0.92 -0.60
C THR A 160 14.18 -0.20 0.31
N THR A 161 15.36 -0.76 0.03
CA THR A 161 15.95 -1.89 0.75
C THR A 161 17.27 -1.52 1.43
N ARG A 162 17.64 -2.25 2.48
CA ARG A 162 18.92 -2.15 3.18
C ARG A 162 19.77 -3.34 2.76
N ILE A 163 20.86 -3.05 2.05
CA ILE A 163 21.71 -4.04 1.40
C ILE A 163 23.06 -4.11 2.10
N THR A 164 23.52 -5.33 2.34
CA THR A 164 24.88 -5.65 2.78
C THR A 164 25.56 -6.49 1.72
N LEU A 165 26.74 -6.05 1.29
CA LEU A 165 27.66 -6.81 0.44
C LEU A 165 28.88 -7.23 1.28
N PRO A 166 28.99 -8.52 1.65
CA PRO A 166 30.20 -9.04 2.28
C PRO A 166 31.42 -8.84 1.37
N LEU A 167 32.54 -8.35 1.93
CA LEU A 167 33.77 -8.12 1.18
C LEU A 167 34.71 -9.32 1.33
N ASP A 168 35.03 -9.94 0.21
CA ASP A 168 36.00 -11.04 0.17
C ASP A 168 37.44 -10.57 0.47
N ALA A 169 38.36 -11.52 0.63
CA ALA A 169 39.76 -11.21 0.92
C ALA A 169 40.41 -10.34 -0.16
N ALA A 170 40.08 -10.56 -1.44
CA ALA A 170 40.62 -9.78 -2.55
C ALA A 170 40.14 -8.33 -2.51
N THR A 171 38.86 -8.10 -2.19
CA THR A 171 38.29 -6.76 -2.07
C THR A 171 38.85 -6.02 -0.87
N ARG A 172 38.98 -6.68 0.28
CA ARG A 172 39.59 -6.10 1.48
C ARG A 172 41.06 -5.72 1.25
N ALA A 173 41.82 -6.53 0.49
CA ALA A 173 43.21 -6.24 0.16
C ALA A 173 43.40 -4.98 -0.71
N ARG A 174 42.34 -4.52 -1.40
CA ARG A 174 42.37 -3.28 -2.20
C ARG A 174 42.07 -2.02 -1.38
N LEU A 175 41.54 -2.18 -0.17
CA LEU A 175 41.16 -1.04 0.67
C LEU A 175 42.41 -0.29 1.13
N VAL A 176 42.27 1.03 1.24
CA VAL A 176 43.34 1.94 1.67
C VAL A 176 42.87 2.78 2.85
N ALA A 177 43.82 3.13 3.71
CA ALA A 177 43.59 4.06 4.81
C ALA A 177 43.72 5.52 4.34
N LEU A 178 43.14 6.44 5.10
CA LEU A 178 43.35 7.87 4.94
C LEU A 178 44.85 8.22 4.97
N PRO A 179 45.28 9.24 4.19
CA PRO A 179 44.45 10.22 3.46
C PRO A 179 43.91 9.72 2.11
N ALA A 180 44.24 8.51 1.66
CA ALA A 180 43.63 7.93 0.46
C ALA A 180 42.18 7.48 0.75
N THR A 181 41.33 7.53 -0.27
CA THR A 181 39.91 7.16 -0.15
C THR A 181 39.57 5.91 -0.95
N ASN A 182 38.64 5.12 -0.43
CA ASN A 182 38.13 3.93 -1.08
C ASN A 182 37.03 4.30 -2.05
N ARG A 183 37.20 3.98 -3.33
CA ARG A 183 36.23 4.24 -4.39
C ARG A 183 35.20 3.10 -4.46
N ILE A 184 33.92 3.46 -4.45
CA ILE A 184 32.80 2.54 -4.65
C ILE A 184 32.00 3.07 -5.83
N GLN A 185 31.78 2.21 -6.82
CA GLN A 185 30.99 2.56 -7.98
C GLN A 185 29.70 1.77 -8.02
N PHE A 186 28.64 2.47 -8.40
CA PHE A 186 27.30 1.96 -8.62
C PHE A 186 26.97 2.11 -10.10
N ARG A 187 26.34 1.09 -10.68
CA ARG A 187 25.94 1.05 -12.08
C ARG A 187 24.45 0.76 -12.20
N PHE A 188 23.78 1.50 -13.06
CA PHE A 188 22.49 1.14 -13.61
C PHE A 188 22.72 0.47 -14.96
N ASN A 189 22.41 -0.82 -15.03
CA ASN A 189 22.77 -1.69 -16.16
C ASN A 189 21.99 -1.39 -17.44
N GLY A 190 20.82 -0.76 -17.31
CA GLY A 190 19.90 -0.53 -18.42
C GLY A 190 18.45 -0.71 -17.97
N THR A 191 17.53 -0.26 -18.81
CA THR A 191 16.10 -0.30 -18.52
C THR A 191 15.47 -1.66 -18.80
N ASP A 192 14.43 -1.98 -18.03
CA ASP A 192 13.45 -3.02 -18.31
C ASP A 192 12.36 -2.58 -19.31
N GLY A 193 12.40 -1.33 -19.77
CA GLY A 193 11.37 -0.68 -20.57
C GLY A 193 10.61 0.39 -19.79
N GLU A 194 10.76 0.44 -18.46
CA GLU A 194 9.95 1.31 -17.57
C GLU A 194 10.78 2.25 -16.70
N SER A 195 11.92 1.76 -16.19
CA SER A 195 12.73 2.52 -15.23
C SER A 195 14.02 3.07 -15.82
N ASN A 196 14.46 4.26 -15.37
CA ASN A 196 15.66 4.94 -15.87
C ASN A 196 16.80 5.06 -14.83
N GLY A 197 16.73 4.27 -13.75
CA GLY A 197 17.78 4.20 -12.73
C GLY A 197 17.28 3.93 -11.33
N TYR A 198 18.13 4.22 -10.35
CA TYR A 198 17.89 4.04 -8.91
C TYR A 198 18.69 5.06 -8.09
N ARG A 199 18.54 5.05 -6.76
CA ARG A 199 19.27 5.93 -5.86
C ARG A 199 19.91 5.18 -4.70
N VAL A 200 21.12 5.58 -4.32
CA VAL A 200 21.72 5.18 -3.03
C VAL A 200 21.43 6.28 -2.02
N LEU A 201 20.65 5.95 -0.99
CA LEU A 201 20.20 6.88 0.05
C LEU A 201 21.13 6.90 1.26
N ASN A 202 21.90 5.85 1.49
CA ASN A 202 22.87 5.78 2.59
C ASN A 202 23.99 4.81 2.22
N LEU A 203 25.19 5.00 2.78
CA LEU A 203 26.38 4.26 2.39
C LEU A 203 27.40 4.23 3.53
N GLN A 204 27.90 3.05 3.88
CA GLN A 204 28.86 2.81 4.96
C GLN A 204 29.79 1.64 4.63
N LEU A 205 31.04 1.70 5.10
CA LEU A 205 31.85 0.48 5.32
C LEU A 205 31.66 0.05 6.77
N GLN A 206 31.42 -1.23 6.97
CA GLN A 206 31.14 -1.79 8.28
C GLN A 206 32.09 -2.94 8.62
N ASP A 207 32.25 -3.19 9.92
CA ASP A 207 32.88 -4.41 10.43
C ASP A 207 31.94 -5.62 10.37
N ALA A 208 32.42 -6.77 10.85
CA ALA A 208 31.65 -8.02 10.88
C ALA A 208 30.44 -7.97 11.86
N SER A 209 30.39 -6.98 12.75
CA SER A 209 29.28 -6.75 13.69
C SER A 209 28.30 -5.69 13.19
N ALA A 210 28.42 -5.27 11.92
CA ALA A 210 27.63 -4.22 11.29
C ALA A 210 27.79 -2.82 11.91
N LEU A 211 28.91 -2.55 12.60
CA LEU A 211 29.25 -1.21 13.05
C LEU A 211 29.95 -0.44 11.93
N GLN A 212 29.57 0.83 11.74
CA GLN A 212 30.25 1.72 10.78
C GLN A 212 31.70 1.94 11.23
N VAL A 213 32.64 1.72 10.32
CA VAL A 213 34.09 1.86 10.56
C VAL A 213 34.77 2.88 9.64
N ASP A 214 34.06 3.39 8.64
CA ASP A 214 34.52 4.52 7.85
C ASP A 214 34.28 5.86 8.57
N SER A 215 35.16 6.84 8.32
CA SER A 215 35.11 8.21 8.87
C SER A 215 34.51 9.21 7.87
N THR A 216 33.70 8.74 6.91
CA THR A 216 33.11 9.57 5.85
C THR A 216 32.04 10.51 6.41
N THR A 217 32.09 11.78 6.02
CA THR A 217 31.00 12.73 6.31
C THR A 217 29.92 12.63 5.23
N LEU A 218 28.71 12.24 5.60
CA LEU A 218 27.56 12.24 4.69
C LEU A 218 26.87 13.61 4.67
N GLN A 219 26.74 14.20 3.48
CA GLN A 219 25.97 15.42 3.25
C GLN A 219 24.65 15.07 2.57
N ARG A 220 23.55 15.73 2.95
CA ARG A 220 22.25 15.56 2.29
C ARG A 220 22.08 16.64 1.25
N PHE A 221 21.97 16.23 -0.01
CA PHE A 221 21.56 17.13 -1.08
C PHE A 221 20.17 17.66 -0.79
N ASP A 222 20.03 18.97 -0.82
CA ASP A 222 18.75 19.64 -0.68
C ASP A 222 18.31 20.22 -2.04
N PRO A 223 17.29 19.63 -2.70
CA PRO A 223 16.76 20.13 -3.96
C PRO A 223 16.15 21.54 -3.87
N LEU A 224 16.03 22.14 -2.68
CA LEU A 224 15.65 23.54 -2.54
C LEU A 224 16.57 24.46 -3.36
N SER A 225 17.87 24.15 -3.44
CA SER A 225 18.83 24.94 -4.23
C SER A 225 18.52 24.93 -5.74
N GLU A 226 17.74 23.96 -6.22
CA GLU A 226 17.34 23.83 -7.62
C GLU A 226 15.97 24.46 -7.93
N ARG A 227 15.28 24.98 -6.91
CA ARG A 227 13.96 25.62 -7.09
C ARG A 227 14.05 27.09 -7.51
N ASP A 228 15.22 27.71 -7.41
CA ASP A 228 15.41 29.10 -7.87
C ASP A 228 15.22 29.19 -9.40
N ALA A 229 14.28 30.04 -9.82
CA ALA A 229 14.02 30.31 -11.23
C ALA A 229 14.55 31.68 -11.68
N SER A 230 15.32 32.39 -10.85
CA SER A 230 15.89 33.71 -11.19
C SER A 230 16.75 33.69 -12.45
N ALA A 231 17.43 32.57 -12.70
CA ALA A 231 18.28 32.34 -13.88
C ALA A 231 17.53 31.74 -15.08
N VAL A 232 16.23 31.42 -14.95
CA VAL A 232 15.45 30.81 -16.04
C VAL A 232 15.08 31.87 -17.07
N THR A 233 15.42 31.61 -18.34
CA THR A 233 15.00 32.48 -19.44
C THR A 233 13.54 32.21 -19.85
N ALA A 234 12.83 33.25 -20.28
CA ALA A 234 11.47 33.10 -20.79
C ALA A 234 11.39 32.19 -22.04
N ALA A 235 12.44 32.17 -22.86
CA ALA A 235 12.53 31.31 -24.04
C ALA A 235 12.62 29.83 -23.66
N ASP A 236 13.48 29.48 -22.69
CA ASP A 236 13.61 28.09 -22.22
C ASP A 236 12.35 27.61 -21.52
N ALA A 237 11.74 28.45 -20.68
CA ALA A 237 10.46 28.11 -20.05
C ALA A 237 9.34 27.91 -21.09
N ALA A 238 9.29 28.71 -22.15
CA ALA A 238 8.31 28.54 -23.23
C ALA A 238 8.55 27.26 -24.05
N ALA A 239 9.80 26.96 -24.39
CA ALA A 239 10.17 25.72 -25.08
C ALA A 239 9.86 24.48 -24.22
N GLY A 240 10.18 24.54 -22.93
CA GLY A 240 9.86 23.51 -21.96
C GLY A 240 8.37 23.26 -21.83
N LYS A 241 7.57 24.33 -21.76
CA LYS A 241 6.10 24.22 -21.75
C LYS A 241 5.58 23.52 -22.99
N ALA A 242 6.09 23.89 -24.17
CA ALA A 242 5.68 23.26 -25.42
C ALA A 242 5.95 21.75 -25.41
N LEU A 243 7.13 21.32 -24.93
CA LEU A 243 7.49 19.91 -24.79
C LEU A 243 6.66 19.17 -23.74
N TRP A 244 6.39 19.81 -22.60
CA TRP A 244 5.63 19.20 -21.50
C TRP A 244 4.22 18.75 -21.92
N TYR A 245 3.56 19.54 -22.76
CA TYR A 245 2.22 19.26 -23.30
C TYR A 245 2.22 18.63 -24.71
N ALA A 246 3.38 18.25 -25.24
CA ALA A 246 3.49 17.73 -26.61
C ALA A 246 3.05 16.27 -26.74
N HIS A 247 1.79 16.05 -27.13
CA HIS A 247 1.26 14.74 -27.48
C HIS A 247 1.86 14.18 -28.77
N GLY A 248 2.08 12.87 -28.85
CA GLY A 248 2.52 12.24 -30.10
C GLY A 248 3.97 12.55 -30.48
N THR A 249 4.83 12.92 -29.53
CA THR A 249 6.21 13.36 -29.83
C THR A 249 7.31 12.58 -29.15
N ILE A 250 7.02 11.96 -28.00
CA ILE A 250 8.02 11.27 -27.18
C ILE A 250 7.99 9.75 -27.42
N ALA A 251 9.14 9.10 -27.26
CA ALA A 251 9.23 7.64 -27.31
C ALA A 251 8.74 7.01 -26.01
N LYS A 252 8.26 5.75 -26.07
CA LYS A 252 7.91 4.99 -24.87
C LYS A 252 9.09 4.87 -23.91
N SER A 253 10.24 4.44 -24.42
CA SER A 253 11.47 4.28 -23.65
C SER A 253 12.69 4.32 -24.55
N ALA A 254 13.89 4.28 -23.96
CA ALA A 254 15.13 4.22 -24.73
C ALA A 254 15.35 2.91 -25.49
N ILE A 255 14.57 1.86 -25.19
CA ILE A 255 14.62 0.59 -25.91
C ILE A 255 13.35 0.32 -26.75
N VAL A 256 12.27 1.09 -26.56
CA VAL A 256 11.05 1.01 -27.38
C VAL A 256 10.79 2.36 -28.04
N THR A 257 11.05 2.42 -29.35
CA THR A 257 10.99 3.68 -30.12
C THR A 257 9.59 4.05 -30.59
N ARG A 258 8.55 3.29 -30.22
CA ARG A 258 7.16 3.66 -30.51
C ARG A 258 6.87 5.02 -29.88
N THR A 259 6.33 5.92 -30.68
CA THR A 259 5.85 7.22 -30.20
C THR A 259 4.61 7.05 -29.35
N LEU A 260 4.60 7.67 -28.16
CA LEU A 260 3.45 7.69 -27.26
C LEU A 260 2.42 8.73 -27.71
N GLN A 261 1.15 8.42 -27.50
CA GLN A 261 0.07 9.41 -27.62
C GLN A 261 0.05 10.35 -26.42
N ALA A 262 0.43 9.86 -25.23
CA ALA A 262 0.58 10.66 -24.04
C ALA A 262 1.69 11.72 -24.16
N ALA A 263 1.51 12.82 -23.42
CA ALA A 263 2.55 13.81 -23.15
C ALA A 263 3.10 13.63 -21.72
N CYS A 264 4.14 14.38 -21.33
CA CYS A 264 4.63 14.36 -19.94
C CYS A 264 3.52 14.76 -18.96
N ALA A 265 2.73 15.78 -19.31
CA ALA A 265 1.55 16.25 -18.57
C ALA A 265 0.43 15.20 -18.41
N SER A 266 0.44 14.13 -19.21
CA SER A 266 -0.58 13.08 -19.13
C SER A 266 -0.30 12.10 -17.98
N CYS A 267 0.97 11.68 -17.83
CA CYS A 267 1.37 10.72 -16.79
C CYS A 267 1.55 11.39 -15.41
N HIS A 268 2.05 12.61 -15.40
CA HIS A 268 2.25 13.41 -14.19
C HIS A 268 1.02 14.26 -13.87
N ALA A 269 1.08 15.06 -12.78
CA ALA A 269 0.10 16.13 -12.60
C ALA A 269 0.16 17.08 -13.81
N ASP A 270 -0.99 17.61 -14.26
CA ASP A 270 -1.08 18.36 -15.52
C ASP A 270 -0.06 19.50 -15.62
N ASN A 271 0.14 20.24 -14.51
CA ASN A 271 1.12 21.33 -14.39
C ASN A 271 2.52 20.89 -13.92
N GLY A 272 2.74 19.61 -13.63
CA GLY A 272 3.98 19.04 -13.07
C GLY A 272 4.19 19.30 -11.58
N ARG A 273 3.14 19.66 -10.83
CA ARG A 273 3.19 19.95 -9.39
C ARG A 273 3.80 18.81 -8.57
N ASP A 274 3.57 17.56 -8.95
CA ASP A 274 4.12 16.40 -8.26
C ASP A 274 5.66 16.38 -8.31
N LEU A 275 6.26 16.73 -9.45
CA LEU A 275 7.71 16.81 -9.61
C LEU A 275 8.33 17.91 -8.74
N GLN A 276 7.64 19.05 -8.61
CA GLN A 276 8.05 20.15 -7.73
C GLN A 276 7.85 19.76 -6.25
N TYR A 277 6.65 19.32 -5.88
CA TYR A 277 6.26 19.01 -4.50
C TYR A 277 7.10 17.89 -3.88
N PHE A 278 7.28 16.79 -4.60
CA PHE A 278 8.13 15.67 -4.16
C PHE A 278 9.62 15.90 -4.47
N ASN A 279 10.02 17.14 -4.78
CA ASN A 279 11.42 17.57 -4.90
C ASN A 279 12.26 16.64 -5.79
N TYR A 280 11.76 16.30 -6.98
CA TYR A 280 12.58 15.65 -7.99
C TYR A 280 13.72 16.59 -8.39
N SER A 281 14.95 16.08 -8.45
CA SER A 281 16.10 16.86 -8.89
C SER A 281 15.99 17.24 -10.37
N ASN A 282 16.67 18.31 -10.76
CA ASN A 282 16.81 18.70 -12.16
C ASN A 282 17.43 17.56 -12.98
N ASN A 283 18.43 16.87 -12.42
CA ASN A 283 19.03 15.70 -13.06
C ASN A 283 18.00 14.58 -13.30
N ALA A 284 17.17 14.24 -12.32
CA ALA A 284 16.17 13.19 -12.48
C ALA A 284 15.16 13.51 -13.61
N ILE A 285 14.71 14.76 -13.69
CA ILE A 285 13.80 15.23 -14.75
C ILE A 285 14.49 15.12 -16.11
N VAL A 286 15.71 15.65 -16.25
CA VAL A 286 16.49 15.58 -17.50
C VAL A 286 16.72 14.14 -17.95
N GLN A 287 17.17 13.25 -17.07
CA GLN A 287 17.40 11.85 -17.45
C GLN A 287 16.11 11.14 -17.83
N ARG A 288 14.97 11.47 -17.21
CA ARG A 288 13.67 10.89 -17.59
C ARG A 288 13.17 11.44 -18.93
N SER A 289 13.42 12.72 -19.24
CA SER A 289 13.16 13.27 -20.58
C SER A 289 13.99 12.54 -21.64
N ARG A 290 15.27 12.28 -21.37
CA ARG A 290 16.15 11.52 -22.28
C ARG A 290 15.72 10.07 -22.47
N PHE A 291 15.19 9.45 -21.42
CA PHE A 291 14.57 8.12 -21.50
C PHE A 291 13.41 8.08 -22.50
N HIS A 292 12.68 9.19 -22.64
CA HIS A 292 11.58 9.35 -23.60
C HIS A 292 12.03 9.93 -24.96
N GLY A 293 13.32 9.82 -25.29
CA GLY A 293 13.87 10.18 -26.59
C GLY A 293 14.18 11.67 -26.79
N LEU A 294 14.02 12.51 -25.76
CA LEU A 294 14.38 13.92 -25.84
C LEU A 294 15.89 14.13 -25.66
N SER A 295 16.41 15.24 -26.19
CA SER A 295 17.78 15.68 -25.92
C SER A 295 17.93 16.21 -24.49
N GLU A 296 19.19 16.31 -24.03
CA GLU A 296 19.50 16.90 -22.72
C GLU A 296 19.01 18.35 -22.60
N THR A 297 19.22 19.17 -23.64
CA THR A 297 18.73 20.56 -23.69
C THR A 297 17.21 20.64 -23.57
N GLN A 298 16.48 19.77 -24.27
CA GLN A 298 15.02 19.71 -24.15
C GLN A 298 14.58 19.32 -22.73
N GLY A 299 15.29 18.39 -22.08
CA GLY A 299 15.07 18.07 -20.67
C GLY A 299 15.31 19.26 -19.75
N GLN A 300 16.38 20.03 -19.97
CA GLN A 300 16.68 21.25 -19.20
C GLN A 300 15.63 22.34 -19.41
N GLN A 301 15.07 22.44 -20.61
CA GLN A 301 13.96 23.36 -20.91
C GLN A 301 12.69 22.97 -20.15
N ILE A 302 12.36 21.67 -20.08
CA ILE A 302 11.24 21.18 -19.24
C ILE A 302 11.48 21.55 -17.77
N VAL A 303 12.70 21.35 -17.25
CA VAL A 303 13.06 21.79 -15.89
C VAL A 303 12.82 23.29 -15.72
N ALA A 304 13.30 24.12 -16.64
CA ALA A 304 13.12 25.57 -16.62
C ALA A 304 11.63 25.96 -16.55
N PHE A 305 10.78 25.32 -17.35
CA PHE A 305 9.33 25.50 -17.30
C PHE A 305 8.74 25.17 -15.92
N LEU A 306 9.07 24.00 -15.37
CA LEU A 306 8.53 23.56 -14.08
C LEU A 306 8.96 24.48 -12.94
N ARG A 307 10.25 24.86 -12.88
CA ARG A 307 10.76 25.76 -11.83
C ARG A 307 10.17 27.17 -11.93
N ALA A 308 10.00 27.69 -13.15
CA ALA A 308 9.41 29.01 -13.36
C ALA A 308 7.90 29.04 -13.04
N SER A 309 7.15 28.00 -13.39
CA SER A 309 5.68 27.99 -13.26
C SER A 309 5.17 27.58 -11.87
N LEU A 310 5.99 26.87 -11.08
CA LEU A 310 5.57 26.26 -9.81
C LEU A 310 6.23 26.88 -8.56
N GLN A 311 6.66 28.15 -8.64
CA GLN A 311 7.25 28.87 -7.50
C GLN A 311 6.32 28.96 -6.28
N HIS A 312 5.02 28.89 -6.50
CA HIS A 312 3.99 28.93 -5.45
C HIS A 312 3.80 27.58 -4.73
N VAL A 313 4.34 26.48 -5.27
CA VAL A 313 4.23 25.15 -4.63
C VAL A 313 5.19 25.11 -3.44
N PRO A 314 4.70 24.82 -2.22
CA PRO A 314 5.52 24.86 -1.03
C PRO A 314 6.68 23.85 -1.09
N TYR A 315 7.78 24.19 -0.42
CA TYR A 315 8.88 23.25 -0.21
C TYR A 315 8.62 22.44 1.06
N VAL A 316 8.55 21.12 0.92
CA VAL A 316 8.44 20.19 2.03
C VAL A 316 9.66 19.29 2.03
N GLU A 317 10.49 19.37 3.08
CA GLU A 317 11.75 18.62 3.17
C GLU A 317 11.54 17.10 3.03
N LYS A 318 10.47 16.56 3.60
CA LYS A 318 10.14 15.13 3.50
C LYS A 318 9.58 14.71 2.14
N GLY A 319 9.08 15.64 1.34
CA GLY A 319 8.56 15.37 0.00
C GLY A 319 9.73 14.99 -0.90
N ARG A 320 10.05 13.71 -1.01
CA ARG A 320 11.18 13.19 -1.79
C ARG A 320 10.72 12.04 -2.67
N PRO A 321 11.35 11.79 -3.83
CA PRO A 321 10.94 10.70 -4.73
C PRO A 321 11.06 9.28 -4.14
N TRP A 322 11.80 9.14 -3.04
CA TRP A 322 12.01 7.88 -2.32
C TRP A 322 11.25 7.79 -0.99
N ASN A 323 10.70 8.91 -0.50
CA ASN A 323 9.86 8.91 0.69
C ASN A 323 8.41 8.62 0.25
N PRO A 324 7.75 7.61 0.83
CA PRO A 324 6.38 7.31 0.44
C PRO A 324 5.41 8.45 0.80
N PRO A 325 4.59 8.91 -0.16
CA PRO A 325 3.49 9.81 0.14
C PRO A 325 2.62 9.25 1.27
N TYR A 326 2.21 10.12 2.19
CA TYR A 326 1.34 9.77 3.32
C TYR A 326 1.86 8.67 4.26
N GLN A 327 3.15 8.33 4.24
CA GLN A 327 3.72 7.43 5.24
C GLN A 327 3.36 7.92 6.65
N PRO A 328 2.64 7.14 7.48
CA PRO A 328 2.16 7.63 8.76
C PRO A 328 3.30 7.74 9.77
N GLY A 329 3.20 8.71 10.66
CA GLY A 329 4.13 8.97 11.73
C GLY A 329 3.82 10.27 12.47
N PRO A 330 4.49 10.52 13.60
CA PRO A 330 4.20 11.68 14.43
C PRO A 330 4.36 13.02 13.70
N GLY A 331 3.42 13.94 13.90
CA GLY A 331 3.51 15.33 13.43
C GLY A 331 2.92 15.60 12.03
N LEU A 332 2.08 14.70 11.52
CA LEU A 332 1.30 14.86 10.28
C LEU A 332 -0.10 15.44 10.49
N ASP A 333 -0.60 15.47 11.72
CA ASP A 333 -1.90 16.01 12.12
C ASP A 333 -1.69 17.34 12.85
N CYS A 334 -1.91 18.45 12.14
CA CYS A 334 -1.83 19.77 12.74
C CYS A 334 -2.75 20.80 12.07
N ASN A 335 -3.19 21.76 12.87
CA ASN A 335 -4.19 22.75 12.48
C ASN A 335 -3.59 24.00 11.77
N SER A 336 -2.27 24.07 11.58
CA SER A 336 -1.63 25.16 10.84
C SER A 336 -1.69 24.91 9.33
N ALA A 337 -1.90 25.96 8.54
CA ALA A 337 -1.89 25.88 7.07
C ALA A 337 -0.61 25.20 6.53
N ASP A 338 0.55 25.48 7.12
CA ASP A 338 1.83 24.87 6.76
C ASP A 338 1.83 23.34 6.90
N CYS A 339 1.13 22.81 7.91
CA CYS A 339 1.05 21.38 8.16
C CYS A 339 0.14 20.66 7.16
N ALA A 340 -0.98 21.29 6.79
CA ALA A 340 -1.85 20.76 5.73
C ALA A 340 -1.07 20.57 4.42
N THR A 341 -0.10 21.45 4.12
CA THR A 341 0.76 21.29 2.95
C THR A 341 1.81 20.18 3.08
N ARG A 342 2.09 19.65 4.28
CA ARG A 342 3.09 18.59 4.52
C ARG A 342 2.50 17.19 4.51
N TRP A 343 1.18 17.07 4.66
CA TRP A 343 0.54 15.78 4.83
C TRP A 343 0.85 14.82 3.65
N ALA A 344 0.74 15.27 2.40
CA ALA A 344 1.04 14.44 1.23
C ALA A 344 2.50 13.97 1.15
N ALA A 345 3.45 14.67 1.76
CA ALA A 345 4.84 14.24 1.83
C ALA A 345 5.07 13.03 2.74
N GLY A 346 4.19 12.82 3.73
CA GLY A 346 4.34 11.77 4.74
C GLY A 346 5.50 12.02 5.72
N ALA A 347 5.63 11.12 6.70
CA ALA A 347 6.65 11.16 7.75
C ALA A 347 8.02 10.60 7.31
N GLY A 348 8.14 10.09 6.08
CA GLY A 348 9.39 9.55 5.52
C GLY A 348 9.71 8.12 5.95
N LEU A 349 10.76 7.55 5.35
CA LEU A 349 11.18 6.16 5.56
C LEU A 349 11.60 5.86 7.01
N GLU A 350 12.04 6.87 7.74
CA GLU A 350 12.42 6.79 9.15
C GLU A 350 11.25 6.49 10.10
N ALA A 351 10.01 6.71 9.65
CA ALA A 351 8.81 6.37 10.40
C ALA A 351 8.39 4.90 10.21
N VAL A 352 9.04 4.14 9.32
CA VAL A 352 8.77 2.71 9.12
C VAL A 352 9.34 1.92 10.29
N LEU A 353 8.47 1.26 11.06
CA LEU A 353 8.86 0.50 12.25
C LEU A 353 9.48 -0.84 11.87
N ALA A 354 10.48 -1.27 12.63
CA ALA A 354 11.23 -2.51 12.37
C ALA A 354 10.92 -3.63 13.38
N THR A 355 10.12 -3.39 14.41
CA THR A 355 9.84 -4.39 15.45
C THR A 355 8.37 -4.40 15.86
N PRO A 356 7.83 -5.57 16.26
CA PRO A 356 6.46 -5.66 16.74
C PRO A 356 6.26 -4.88 18.05
N ALA A 357 7.28 -4.79 18.91
CA ALA A 357 7.22 -4.00 20.14
C ALA A 357 7.00 -2.51 19.87
N ASP A 358 7.74 -1.93 18.92
CA ASP A 358 7.56 -0.53 18.54
C ASP A 358 6.23 -0.30 17.83
N ALA A 359 5.77 -1.27 17.02
CA ALA A 359 4.45 -1.21 16.41
C ALA A 359 3.32 -1.20 17.46
N VAL A 360 3.41 -2.01 18.52
CA VAL A 360 2.46 -1.98 19.64
C VAL A 360 2.54 -0.64 20.38
N LYS A 361 3.74 -0.11 20.65
CA LYS A 361 3.89 1.21 21.29
C LYS A 361 3.21 2.30 20.44
N ALA A 362 3.47 2.34 19.14
CA ALA A 362 2.88 3.30 18.22
C ALA A 362 1.34 3.19 18.22
N LEU A 363 0.80 1.98 18.04
CA LEU A 363 -0.65 1.72 18.02
C LEU A 363 -1.35 2.25 19.28
N PHE A 364 -0.73 2.11 20.45
CA PHE A 364 -1.31 2.55 21.72
C PHE A 364 -0.87 3.96 22.16
N GLY A 365 -0.13 4.69 21.32
CA GLY A 365 0.33 6.06 21.59
C GLY A 365 1.36 6.16 22.71
N LYS A 366 2.25 5.17 22.82
CA LYS A 366 3.38 5.17 23.76
C LYS A 366 4.66 5.65 23.08
N PRO A 367 5.57 6.34 23.80
CA PRO A 367 6.87 6.74 23.27
C PRO A 367 7.67 5.53 22.80
N LEU A 368 8.27 5.61 21.61
CA LEU A 368 8.99 4.47 21.03
C LEU A 368 10.31 4.17 21.77
N ASP A 369 10.87 5.14 22.50
CA ASP A 369 12.09 5.03 23.33
C ASP A 369 11.81 4.49 24.75
N ALA A 370 10.55 4.43 25.16
CA ALA A 370 10.17 3.87 26.45
C ALA A 370 9.99 2.34 26.38
N PRO A 371 10.16 1.63 27.50
CA PRO A 371 9.71 0.24 27.63
C PRO A 371 8.22 0.10 27.32
N LEU A 372 7.82 -1.04 26.74
CA LEU A 372 6.41 -1.33 26.53
C LEU A 372 5.73 -1.60 27.88
N ALA A 373 4.81 -0.70 28.27
CA ALA A 373 4.03 -0.80 29.49
C ALA A 373 2.61 -0.27 29.25
N LEU A 374 1.70 -1.18 28.90
CA LEU A 374 0.29 -0.91 28.65
C LEU A 374 -0.57 -1.37 29.82
N THR A 375 -1.35 -0.42 30.35
CA THR A 375 -2.43 -0.70 31.31
C THR A 375 -3.71 -1.12 30.59
N GLN A 376 -4.70 -1.65 31.32
CA GLN A 376 -6.02 -1.90 30.73
C GLN A 376 -6.66 -0.61 30.21
N ALA A 377 -6.50 0.50 30.93
CA ALA A 377 -7.03 1.80 30.54
C ALA A 377 -6.41 2.33 29.23
N ASP A 378 -5.12 2.06 28.99
CA ASP A 378 -4.48 2.39 27.71
C ASP A 378 -5.11 1.63 26.54
N VAL A 379 -5.35 0.33 26.73
CA VAL A 379 -6.00 -0.51 25.71
C VAL A 379 -7.42 -0.04 25.46
N ASP A 380 -8.20 0.19 26.51
CA ASP A 380 -9.60 0.62 26.40
C ASP A 380 -9.75 1.97 25.71
N ARG A 381 -8.86 2.91 26.00
CA ARG A 381 -8.86 4.24 25.37
C ARG A 381 -8.74 4.12 23.86
N VAL A 382 -7.85 3.26 23.37
CA VAL A 382 -7.59 3.10 21.94
C VAL A 382 -8.61 2.20 21.27
N MET A 383 -9.11 1.15 21.96
CA MET A 383 -10.11 0.23 21.41
C MET A 383 -11.56 0.74 21.51
N ASN A 384 -11.80 1.90 22.15
CA ASN A 384 -13.13 2.49 22.29
C ASN A 384 -13.75 2.78 20.91
N PRO A 385 -14.93 2.20 20.57
CA PRO A 385 -15.60 2.45 19.28
C PRO A 385 -16.10 3.87 19.09
N LYS A 386 -16.20 4.66 20.16
CA LYS A 386 -16.56 6.08 20.13
C LYS A 386 -15.35 7.01 19.97
N ALA A 387 -14.14 6.46 20.02
CA ALA A 387 -12.91 7.22 19.75
C ALA A 387 -12.61 7.21 18.25
N THR A 388 -11.59 7.96 17.85
CA THR A 388 -11.08 7.95 16.48
C THR A 388 -9.57 7.82 16.53
N MET A 389 -9.06 6.64 16.16
CA MET A 389 -7.65 6.44 15.94
C MET A 389 -7.21 7.27 14.74
N ASN A 390 -6.25 8.17 14.96
CA ASN A 390 -5.62 8.88 13.87
C ASN A 390 -4.54 8.00 13.23
N ALA A 391 -4.88 7.41 12.09
CA ALA A 391 -3.96 6.55 11.34
C ALA A 391 -2.76 7.34 10.79
N ARG A 392 -2.89 8.65 10.52
CA ARG A 392 -1.79 9.51 10.01
C ARG A 392 -0.66 9.65 11.02
N GLU A 393 -0.97 9.69 12.31
CA GLU A 393 0.01 9.83 13.40
C GLU A 393 0.62 8.49 13.86
N THR A 394 0.05 7.38 13.41
CA THR A 394 0.41 6.05 13.91
C THR A 394 1.46 5.43 13.00
N ALA A 395 2.73 5.55 13.35
CA ALA A 395 3.81 4.84 12.66
C ALA A 395 3.52 3.33 12.60
N ILE A 396 3.84 2.69 11.47
CA ILE A 396 3.56 1.26 11.23
C ILE A 396 4.79 0.53 10.70
N ALA A 397 4.82 -0.80 10.89
CA ALA A 397 5.85 -1.69 10.37
C ALA A 397 5.64 -2.02 8.87
N MET A 398 5.50 -0.97 8.05
CA MET A 398 5.27 -1.08 6.62
C MET A 398 5.73 0.21 5.91
N GLN A 399 6.47 0.03 4.82
CA GLN A 399 6.80 1.08 3.87
C GLN A 399 5.63 1.24 2.91
N PHE A 400 5.05 2.44 2.76
CA PHE A 400 4.05 2.71 1.73
C PHE A 400 4.66 2.79 0.32
N PRO A 401 3.84 2.73 -0.75
CA PRO A 401 4.33 2.89 -2.11
C PRO A 401 4.89 4.31 -2.33
N ASP A 402 6.08 4.41 -2.93
CA ASP A 402 6.64 5.71 -3.31
C ASP A 402 5.88 6.35 -4.48
N TRP A 403 6.08 7.66 -4.74
CA TRP A 403 5.32 8.37 -5.77
C TRP A 403 5.41 7.72 -7.16
N ASN A 404 6.54 7.12 -7.54
CA ASN A 404 6.66 6.46 -8.84
C ASN A 404 5.80 5.17 -8.93
N ALA A 405 5.31 4.63 -7.81
CA ALA A 405 4.35 3.52 -7.80
C ALA A 405 2.91 3.99 -7.99
N TRP A 406 2.64 5.29 -7.86
CA TRP A 406 1.33 5.88 -8.11
C TRP A 406 1.10 6.19 -9.59
N LEU A 407 2.20 6.49 -10.31
CA LEU A 407 2.14 6.86 -11.71
C LEU A 407 1.75 5.66 -12.59
N PRO A 408 0.93 5.88 -13.64
CA PRO A 408 0.61 4.83 -14.59
C PRO A 408 1.86 4.44 -15.38
N THR A 409 2.16 3.13 -15.42
CA THR A 409 3.19 2.55 -16.30
C THR A 409 2.88 2.80 -17.78
N ILE A 410 1.60 2.66 -18.15
CA ILE A 410 1.08 2.99 -19.48
C ILE A 410 -0.08 3.96 -19.27
N HIS A 411 -0.04 5.13 -19.90
CA HIS A 411 -1.13 6.09 -19.79
C HIS A 411 -2.38 5.59 -20.54
N PRO A 412 -3.60 5.85 -20.06
CA PRO A 412 -4.83 5.44 -20.76
C PRO A 412 -4.94 5.87 -22.24
N LEU A 413 -4.30 6.98 -22.65
CA LEU A 413 -4.22 7.40 -24.06
C LEU A 413 -3.49 6.38 -24.96
N ASP A 414 -2.52 5.65 -24.41
CA ASP A 414 -1.74 4.62 -25.09
C ASP A 414 -2.37 3.22 -24.95
N VAL A 415 -3.42 3.08 -24.12
CA VAL A 415 -4.20 1.84 -23.98
C VAL A 415 -5.48 1.88 -24.83
N TRP A 416 -6.17 3.03 -24.81
CA TRP A 416 -7.40 3.28 -25.55
C TRP A 416 -7.25 4.53 -26.45
N PRO A 417 -6.45 4.45 -27.53
CA PRO A 417 -6.29 5.55 -28.46
C PRO A 417 -7.62 5.90 -29.12
N THR A 418 -7.74 7.15 -29.56
CA THR A 418 -8.93 7.60 -30.29
C THR A 418 -9.05 6.84 -31.62
N GLN A 419 -10.17 6.17 -31.81
CA GLN A 419 -10.50 5.39 -32.99
C GLN A 419 -11.05 6.29 -34.10
N ALA A 420 -11.22 5.70 -35.30
CA ALA A 420 -11.73 6.43 -36.47
C ALA A 420 -13.17 6.98 -36.27
N ASP A 421 -13.97 6.34 -35.41
CA ASP A 421 -15.31 6.81 -35.03
C ASP A 421 -15.30 7.89 -33.92
N GLY A 422 -14.12 8.29 -33.47
CA GLY A 422 -13.92 9.28 -32.41
C GLY A 422 -14.00 8.71 -30.99
N SER A 423 -14.34 7.43 -30.80
CA SER A 423 -14.36 6.79 -29.48
C SER A 423 -12.94 6.53 -28.96
N GLY A 424 -12.76 6.54 -27.64
CA GLY A 424 -11.46 6.30 -27.01
C GLY A 424 -11.39 6.93 -25.62
N PHE A 425 -10.22 6.90 -24.98
CA PHE A 425 -10.08 7.46 -23.63
C PHE A 425 -10.49 8.94 -23.55
N THR A 426 -10.09 9.76 -24.53
CA THR A 426 -10.33 11.20 -24.55
C THR A 426 -11.82 11.56 -24.55
N ASN A 427 -12.60 10.87 -25.37
CA ASN A 427 -14.00 11.20 -25.65
C ASN A 427 -15.00 10.27 -24.95
N GLY A 428 -14.50 9.19 -24.34
CA GLY A 428 -15.28 8.10 -23.79
C GLY A 428 -15.64 7.01 -24.82
N ILE A 429 -16.19 5.92 -24.31
CA ILE A 429 -16.55 4.72 -25.08
C ILE A 429 -17.99 4.32 -24.73
N MET A 430 -18.78 3.99 -25.76
CA MET A 430 -20.11 3.41 -25.59
C MET A 430 -19.99 1.89 -25.43
N HIS A 431 -20.36 1.37 -24.26
CA HIS A 431 -20.39 -0.06 -24.00
C HIS A 431 -21.83 -0.61 -24.18
N PRO A 432 -22.02 -1.75 -24.86
CA PRO A 432 -23.35 -2.35 -25.04
C PRO A 432 -24.06 -2.66 -23.72
N THR A 433 -23.31 -3.00 -22.67
CA THR A 433 -23.82 -3.41 -21.36
C THR A 433 -23.97 -2.27 -20.37
N ASN A 434 -23.04 -1.30 -20.37
CA ASN A 434 -22.93 -0.28 -19.33
C ASN A 434 -23.12 1.16 -19.85
N GLY A 435 -23.48 1.33 -21.12
CA GLY A 435 -23.69 2.64 -21.74
C GLY A 435 -22.40 3.45 -21.95
N MET A 436 -22.54 4.76 -22.10
CA MET A 436 -21.41 5.67 -22.31
C MET A 436 -20.62 5.85 -21.01
N GLN A 437 -19.33 5.56 -21.06
CA GLN A 437 -18.38 5.80 -19.97
C GLN A 437 -17.32 6.79 -20.46
N ASN A 438 -17.07 7.86 -19.71
CA ASN A 438 -16.11 8.90 -20.05
C ASN A 438 -15.38 9.42 -18.80
N PRO A 439 -14.43 8.64 -18.24
CA PRO A 439 -13.74 9.00 -17.01
C PRO A 439 -13.00 10.34 -17.12
N ASN A 440 -12.37 10.60 -18.27
CA ASN A 440 -11.69 11.86 -18.56
C ASN A 440 -12.67 13.05 -18.59
N GLY A 441 -13.85 12.88 -19.16
CA GLY A 441 -14.92 13.88 -19.11
C GLY A 441 -15.37 14.19 -17.68
N ARG A 442 -15.59 13.16 -16.85
CA ARG A 442 -15.97 13.34 -15.43
C ARG A 442 -14.92 14.08 -14.61
N TYR A 443 -13.64 13.81 -14.88
CA TYR A 443 -12.54 14.54 -14.28
C TYR A 443 -12.60 16.04 -14.62
N ASN A 444 -12.80 16.37 -15.90
CA ASN A 444 -12.90 17.76 -16.35
C ASN A 444 -14.16 18.47 -15.81
N ASP A 445 -15.28 17.75 -15.66
CA ASP A 445 -16.49 18.28 -15.02
C ASP A 445 -16.23 18.69 -13.55
N LEU A 446 -15.45 17.91 -12.81
CA LEU A 446 -15.05 18.24 -11.43
C LEU A 446 -14.16 19.49 -11.39
N ILE A 447 -13.14 19.58 -12.25
CA ILE A 447 -12.30 20.77 -12.37
C ILE A 447 -13.19 22.01 -12.61
N ALA A 448 -14.09 21.93 -13.59
CA ALA A 448 -14.96 23.04 -13.93
C ALA A 448 -15.88 23.41 -12.76
N TRP A 449 -16.37 22.43 -11.99
CA TRP A 449 -17.15 22.69 -10.79
C TRP A 449 -16.35 23.42 -9.73
N PHE A 450 -15.14 22.95 -9.40
CA PHE A 450 -14.30 23.60 -8.38
C PHE A 450 -13.94 25.03 -8.77
N GLN A 451 -13.59 25.27 -10.04
CA GLN A 451 -13.28 26.61 -10.52
C GLN A 451 -14.45 27.58 -10.36
N ARG A 452 -15.69 27.14 -10.66
CA ARG A 452 -16.90 27.97 -10.49
C ARG A 452 -17.28 28.23 -9.03
N ASN A 453 -16.88 27.34 -8.12
CA ASN A 453 -17.30 27.37 -6.71
C ASN A 453 -16.17 27.74 -5.75
N LYS A 454 -15.04 28.28 -6.24
CA LYS A 454 -13.96 28.79 -5.38
C LYS A 454 -14.51 29.79 -4.36
N ASN A 455 -13.98 29.73 -3.14
CA ASN A 455 -14.39 30.66 -2.10
C ASN A 455 -13.94 32.09 -2.47
N PRO A 456 -14.85 33.09 -2.46
CA PRO A 456 -14.50 34.48 -2.75
C PRO A 456 -13.48 35.10 -1.78
N ASN A 457 -13.26 34.49 -0.60
CA ASN A 457 -12.28 34.98 0.38
C ASN A 457 -10.81 34.73 0.00
N GLY A 458 -10.55 34.00 -1.09
CA GLY A 458 -9.20 33.70 -1.58
C GLY A 458 -8.47 32.58 -0.84
N ASN A 459 -9.06 31.98 0.19
CA ASN A 459 -8.51 30.80 0.87
C ASN A 459 -8.92 29.53 0.12
N LEU A 460 -7.96 28.91 -0.59
CA LEU A 460 -8.18 27.69 -1.37
C LEU A 460 -8.60 26.49 -0.51
N ALA A 461 -8.25 26.48 0.77
CA ALA A 461 -8.57 25.41 1.71
C ALA A 461 -9.86 25.65 2.48
N ASP A 462 -10.65 26.69 2.18
CA ASP A 462 -11.90 26.98 2.88
C ASP A 462 -13.12 26.73 1.99
N TRP A 463 -13.84 25.64 2.25
CA TRP A 463 -15.09 25.28 1.56
C TRP A 463 -16.32 25.41 2.46
N SER A 464 -16.23 26.23 3.52
CA SER A 464 -17.35 26.47 4.45
C SER A 464 -18.52 27.22 3.79
N HIS A 465 -18.28 28.00 2.72
CA HIS A 465 -19.29 28.79 2.00
C HIS A 465 -20.29 27.94 1.20
N LEU A 466 -19.99 26.67 0.95
CA LEU A 466 -20.90 25.79 0.20
C LEU A 466 -22.21 25.59 0.96
N ILE A 467 -23.32 25.91 0.30
CA ILE A 467 -24.67 25.61 0.80
C ILE A 467 -24.96 24.10 0.69
N PRO A 468 -25.93 23.55 1.44
CA PRO A 468 -26.20 22.11 1.45
C PRO A 468 -26.41 21.48 0.06
N ASP A 469 -27.09 22.16 -0.88
CA ASP A 469 -27.31 21.61 -2.23
C ASP A 469 -26.03 21.49 -3.05
N LEU A 470 -25.10 22.45 -2.90
CA LEU A 470 -23.78 22.36 -3.53
C LEU A 470 -22.95 21.24 -2.91
N ARG A 471 -23.09 20.98 -1.60
CA ARG A 471 -22.42 19.86 -0.92
C ARG A 471 -22.94 18.50 -1.41
N VAL A 472 -24.27 18.37 -1.58
CA VAL A 472 -24.87 17.17 -2.18
C VAL A 472 -24.37 16.97 -3.62
N GLN A 473 -24.33 18.04 -4.41
CA GLN A 473 -23.85 17.99 -5.79
C GLN A 473 -22.40 17.52 -5.87
N ILE A 474 -21.47 18.15 -5.13
CA ILE A 474 -20.05 17.80 -5.20
C ILE A 474 -19.77 16.40 -4.64
N ASN A 475 -20.46 15.99 -3.57
CA ASN A 475 -20.38 14.63 -3.04
C ASN A 475 -20.72 13.60 -4.13
N ALA A 476 -21.84 13.82 -4.85
CA ALA A 476 -22.25 12.94 -5.95
C ALA A 476 -21.24 12.95 -7.12
N MET A 477 -20.76 14.13 -7.53
CA MET A 477 -19.78 14.25 -8.63
C MET A 477 -18.47 13.52 -8.30
N MET A 478 -17.94 13.70 -7.08
CA MET A 478 -16.74 12.98 -6.61
C MET A 478 -16.96 11.48 -6.61
N GLY A 479 -18.13 11.01 -6.16
CA GLY A 479 -18.52 9.61 -6.23
C GLY A 479 -18.48 9.07 -7.66
N PHE A 480 -19.17 9.73 -8.59
CA PHE A 480 -19.28 9.27 -9.98
C PHE A 480 -17.94 9.23 -10.71
N THR A 481 -17.03 10.18 -10.49
CA THR A 481 -15.75 10.21 -11.22
C THR A 481 -14.94 8.94 -11.02
N GLY A 482 -14.80 8.44 -9.78
CA GLY A 482 -14.08 7.18 -9.55
C GLY A 482 -14.85 5.97 -10.07
N TRP A 483 -16.17 5.97 -9.96
CA TRP A 483 -17.02 4.85 -10.40
C TRP A 483 -17.12 4.71 -11.91
N ASP A 484 -17.09 5.81 -12.66
CA ASP A 484 -17.09 5.81 -14.13
C ASP A 484 -15.80 5.13 -14.64
N ALA A 485 -14.65 5.42 -14.02
CA ALA A 485 -13.37 4.75 -14.32
C ALA A 485 -13.42 3.23 -14.07
N TYR A 486 -14.03 2.80 -12.96
CA TYR A 486 -14.15 1.37 -12.64
C TYR A 486 -15.19 0.66 -13.52
N THR A 487 -16.31 1.30 -13.80
CA THR A 487 -17.38 0.78 -14.67
C THR A 487 -16.91 0.66 -16.11
N PHE A 488 -16.09 1.61 -16.58
CA PHE A 488 -15.39 1.55 -17.87
C PHE A 488 -14.59 0.25 -18.02
N LEU A 489 -13.93 -0.21 -16.95
CA LEU A 489 -13.15 -1.45 -16.94
C LEU A 489 -14.03 -2.71 -16.85
N GLY A 490 -15.33 -2.57 -16.56
CA GLY A 490 -16.26 -3.68 -16.31
C GLY A 490 -16.58 -3.91 -14.84
N GLY A 491 -15.86 -3.24 -13.94
CA GLY A 491 -15.90 -3.49 -12.51
C GLY A 491 -15.43 -4.89 -12.14
N GLY A 492 -15.84 -5.34 -10.95
CA GLY A 492 -15.48 -6.66 -10.42
C GLY A 492 -14.10 -6.73 -9.78
N ARG A 493 -13.93 -7.71 -8.89
CA ARG A 493 -12.65 -8.06 -8.28
C ARG A 493 -12.13 -9.30 -8.99
N GLY A 494 -11.02 -9.19 -9.70
CA GLY A 494 -10.47 -10.34 -10.41
C GLY A 494 -11.28 -10.80 -11.63
N ASN A 495 -12.37 -10.11 -11.99
CA ASN A 495 -13.27 -10.54 -13.04
C ASN A 495 -13.67 -9.35 -13.93
N HIS A 496 -12.70 -8.88 -14.71
CA HIS A 496 -12.83 -7.75 -15.64
C HIS A 496 -13.26 -8.21 -17.04
N ILE A 497 -13.84 -9.42 -17.14
CA ILE A 497 -14.31 -10.03 -18.38
C ILE A 497 -15.84 -10.03 -18.36
N ALA A 498 -16.45 -9.47 -19.39
CA ALA A 498 -17.90 -9.43 -19.51
C ALA A 498 -18.50 -10.81 -19.81
N ASP A 499 -19.60 -11.17 -19.13
CA ASP A 499 -20.40 -12.35 -19.49
C ASP A 499 -21.02 -12.22 -20.90
N LYS A 500 -21.29 -10.98 -21.34
CA LYS A 500 -21.77 -10.62 -22.68
C LYS A 500 -21.14 -9.30 -23.13
N GLY A 501 -20.74 -9.20 -24.39
CA GLY A 501 -20.08 -8.00 -24.93
C GLY A 501 -18.61 -7.91 -24.53
N ILE A 502 -18.09 -6.68 -24.45
CA ILE A 502 -16.71 -6.39 -24.03
C ILE A 502 -16.66 -5.13 -23.17
N TYR A 503 -15.85 -5.16 -22.12
CA TYR A 503 -15.53 -3.99 -21.31
C TYR A 503 -14.29 -3.26 -21.83
N GLY A 504 -14.05 -2.05 -21.32
CA GLY A 504 -12.84 -1.27 -21.62
C GLY A 504 -11.57 -2.05 -21.33
N ALA A 505 -11.53 -2.85 -20.25
CA ALA A 505 -10.36 -3.67 -19.92
C ALA A 505 -10.00 -4.66 -21.05
N GLN A 506 -10.99 -5.31 -21.67
CA GLN A 506 -10.77 -6.25 -22.78
C GLN A 506 -10.36 -5.52 -24.07
N ILE A 507 -10.96 -4.35 -24.35
CA ILE A 507 -10.61 -3.51 -25.51
C ILE A 507 -9.15 -3.05 -25.40
N GLY A 508 -8.76 -2.55 -24.22
CA GLY A 508 -7.39 -2.09 -23.96
C GLY A 508 -6.39 -3.22 -24.05
N ALA A 509 -6.72 -4.39 -23.49
CA ALA A 509 -5.87 -5.57 -23.54
C ALA A 509 -5.61 -6.03 -24.97
N ALA A 510 -6.64 -6.02 -25.82
CA ALA A 510 -6.50 -6.37 -27.23
C ALA A 510 -5.60 -5.37 -27.98
N HIS A 511 -5.72 -4.07 -27.69
CA HIS A 511 -4.83 -3.07 -28.27
C HIS A 511 -3.37 -3.30 -27.83
N LEU A 512 -3.12 -3.47 -26.53
CA LEU A 512 -1.77 -3.73 -26.03
C LEU A 512 -1.19 -5.04 -26.60
N GLN A 513 -1.99 -6.10 -26.72
CA GLN A 513 -1.55 -7.34 -27.38
C GLN A 513 -1.16 -7.13 -28.85
N SER A 514 -1.83 -6.23 -29.57
CA SER A 514 -1.49 -5.94 -30.96
C SER A 514 -0.10 -5.29 -31.14
N LEU A 515 0.43 -4.68 -30.07
CA LEU A 515 1.77 -4.08 -30.03
C LEU A 515 2.85 -5.09 -29.62
N ALA A 516 2.47 -6.30 -29.21
CA ALA A 516 3.38 -7.27 -28.64
C ALA A 516 4.33 -7.90 -29.67
N SER A 517 5.58 -8.08 -29.26
CA SER A 517 6.63 -8.74 -30.02
C SER A 517 6.91 -10.12 -29.44
N SER A 518 6.75 -11.17 -30.25
CA SER A 518 7.09 -12.53 -29.85
C SER A 518 8.55 -12.68 -29.44
N ALA A 519 9.47 -11.92 -30.04
CA ALA A 519 10.89 -11.94 -29.69
C ALA A 519 11.14 -11.39 -28.29
N THR A 520 10.47 -10.29 -27.92
CA THR A 520 10.58 -9.69 -26.59
C THR A 520 9.94 -10.59 -25.53
N MET A 521 8.72 -11.07 -25.79
CA MET A 521 7.99 -11.92 -24.85
C MET A 521 8.71 -13.25 -24.58
N ALA A 522 9.42 -13.81 -25.57
CA ALA A 522 10.22 -15.02 -25.40
C ALA A 522 11.36 -14.86 -24.37
N ALA A 523 11.79 -13.63 -24.06
CA ALA A 523 12.79 -13.36 -23.05
C ALA A 523 12.22 -13.27 -21.62
N GLY A 524 10.88 -13.20 -21.46
CA GLY A 524 10.19 -13.14 -20.18
C GLY A 524 9.48 -14.46 -19.82
N LYS A 525 8.71 -14.43 -18.73
CA LYS A 525 7.92 -15.59 -18.28
C LYS A 525 6.59 -15.64 -19.03
N ALA A 526 6.24 -16.80 -19.58
CA ALA A 526 5.04 -16.96 -20.40
C ALA A 526 3.74 -16.49 -19.70
N GLY A 527 3.62 -16.72 -18.39
CA GLY A 527 2.47 -16.27 -17.59
C GLY A 527 2.26 -14.75 -17.61
N ALA A 528 3.31 -13.96 -17.78
CA ALA A 528 3.25 -12.50 -17.80
C ALA A 528 2.68 -11.90 -19.11
N PHE A 529 2.39 -12.74 -20.11
CA PHE A 529 1.96 -12.33 -21.45
C PHE A 529 0.68 -13.05 -21.91
N THR A 530 -0.09 -13.63 -20.99
CA THR A 530 -1.41 -14.18 -21.29
C THR A 530 -2.42 -13.07 -21.59
N PRO A 531 -3.55 -13.36 -22.25
CA PRO A 531 -4.63 -12.38 -22.40
C PRO A 531 -5.05 -11.73 -21.07
N ASN A 532 -5.11 -12.51 -20.00
CA ASN A 532 -5.41 -12.02 -18.66
C ASN A 532 -4.32 -11.06 -18.14
N ALA A 533 -3.05 -11.31 -18.40
CA ALA A 533 -1.97 -10.39 -18.04
C ALA A 533 -2.03 -9.05 -18.79
N PHE A 534 -2.61 -9.02 -20.00
CA PHE A 534 -2.85 -7.77 -20.73
C PHE A 534 -4.10 -7.01 -20.24
N ILE A 535 -5.11 -7.74 -19.76
CA ILE A 535 -6.24 -7.16 -19.01
C ILE A 535 -5.72 -6.46 -17.75
N GLU A 536 -4.85 -7.12 -16.99
CA GLU A 536 -4.23 -6.54 -15.78
C GLU A 536 -3.48 -5.23 -16.07
N ARG A 537 -2.72 -5.15 -17.18
CA ARG A 537 -2.04 -3.91 -17.60
C ARG A 537 -3.04 -2.79 -17.90
N SER A 538 -4.14 -3.12 -18.56
CA SER A 538 -5.19 -2.15 -18.90
C SER A 538 -5.90 -1.63 -17.64
N VAL A 539 -6.27 -2.54 -16.74
CA VAL A 539 -6.88 -2.22 -15.45
C VAL A 539 -5.95 -1.35 -14.61
N ALA A 540 -4.68 -1.74 -14.46
CA ALA A 540 -3.68 -0.95 -13.74
C ALA A 540 -3.56 0.47 -14.29
N SER A 541 -3.51 0.62 -15.62
CA SER A 541 -3.35 1.92 -16.30
C SER A 541 -4.45 2.93 -15.92
N MET A 542 -5.72 2.51 -15.98
CA MET A 542 -6.85 3.38 -15.63
C MET A 542 -6.91 3.69 -14.13
N LEU A 543 -6.67 2.70 -13.27
CA LEU A 543 -6.77 2.88 -11.82
C LEU A 543 -5.65 3.78 -11.27
N HIS A 544 -4.42 3.65 -11.80
CA HIS A 544 -3.31 4.56 -11.46
C HIS A 544 -3.59 5.98 -11.97
N TRP A 545 -4.08 6.14 -13.20
CA TRP A 545 -4.50 7.45 -13.70
C TRP A 545 -5.55 8.10 -12.79
N ASN A 546 -6.60 7.37 -12.40
CA ASN A 546 -7.62 7.88 -11.49
C ASN A 546 -7.03 8.30 -10.12
N ALA A 547 -6.10 7.54 -9.55
CA ALA A 547 -5.44 7.91 -8.30
C ALA A 547 -4.58 9.17 -8.42
N VAL A 548 -3.81 9.33 -9.50
CA VAL A 548 -3.02 10.54 -9.77
C VAL A 548 -3.94 11.75 -9.93
N LYS A 549 -5.08 11.60 -10.63
CA LYS A 549 -6.05 12.69 -10.80
C LYS A 549 -6.78 13.06 -9.51
N GLN A 550 -7.05 12.11 -8.63
CA GLN A 550 -7.55 12.41 -7.28
C GLN A 550 -6.51 13.17 -6.45
N TRP A 551 -5.24 12.77 -6.51
CA TRP A 551 -4.14 13.51 -5.86
C TRP A 551 -4.03 14.94 -6.41
N GLU A 552 -4.10 15.11 -7.74
CA GLU A 552 -4.06 16.43 -8.39
C GLU A 552 -5.19 17.33 -7.88
N LEU A 553 -6.43 16.82 -7.86
CA LEU A 553 -7.58 17.56 -7.31
C LEU A 553 -7.38 17.92 -5.83
N ALA A 554 -6.90 16.98 -5.03
CA ALA A 554 -6.68 17.20 -3.60
C ALA A 554 -5.66 18.34 -3.36
N GLN A 555 -4.60 18.38 -4.16
CA GLN A 555 -3.52 19.37 -4.04
C GLN A 555 -3.86 20.73 -4.66
N ASP A 556 -4.46 20.76 -5.85
CA ASP A 556 -4.76 22.00 -6.56
C ASP A 556 -5.94 22.77 -5.96
N TYR A 557 -6.85 22.08 -5.27
CA TYR A 557 -8.01 22.67 -4.60
C TYR A 557 -7.98 22.54 -3.08
N SER A 558 -6.84 22.11 -2.51
CA SER A 558 -6.62 22.00 -1.05
C SER A 558 -7.74 21.24 -0.32
N LEU A 559 -8.17 20.11 -0.90
CA LEU A 559 -9.34 19.35 -0.44
C LEU A 559 -9.07 18.52 0.83
N GLU A 560 -7.80 18.44 1.21
CA GLU A 560 -7.28 17.71 2.38
C GLU A 560 -7.49 18.47 3.71
N GLY A 561 -8.09 19.66 3.67
CA GLY A 561 -8.26 20.49 4.87
C GLY A 561 -9.41 20.08 5.80
N ASN A 562 -10.52 19.53 5.26
CA ASN A 562 -11.66 19.05 6.05
C ASN A 562 -12.63 18.19 5.20
N GLN A 563 -12.66 16.87 5.43
CA GLN A 563 -13.56 15.96 4.70
C GLN A 563 -15.05 16.28 4.90
N THR A 564 -15.43 16.81 6.07
CA THR A 564 -16.83 17.02 6.45
C THR A 564 -17.55 18.02 5.55
N TRP A 565 -16.81 18.79 4.76
CA TRP A 565 -17.40 19.68 3.77
C TRP A 565 -17.95 18.96 2.54
N PHE A 566 -17.39 17.80 2.22
CA PHE A 566 -17.64 17.08 0.97
C PHE A 566 -18.34 15.75 1.22
N ILE A 567 -18.09 15.11 2.37
CA ILE A 567 -18.70 13.85 2.75
C ILE A 567 -19.75 14.12 3.85
N GLY A 568 -20.95 13.62 3.65
CA GLY A 568 -22.06 13.84 4.57
C GLY A 568 -23.42 13.61 3.90
N ASP A 569 -24.48 13.89 4.64
CA ASP A 569 -25.85 13.83 4.15
C ASP A 569 -26.58 15.15 4.40
N LYS A 570 -27.56 15.44 3.54
CA LYS A 570 -28.54 16.49 3.79
C LYS A 570 -29.64 15.93 4.68
N ASP A 571 -29.84 16.53 5.85
CA ASP A 571 -30.89 16.15 6.78
C ASP A 571 -32.27 16.35 6.12
N LYS A 572 -33.10 15.29 6.15
CA LYS A 572 -34.38 15.26 5.43
C LYS A 572 -35.42 16.24 6.00
N THR A 573 -35.27 16.67 7.25
CA THR A 573 -36.25 17.51 7.96
C THR A 573 -35.87 18.98 7.92
N SER A 574 -34.64 19.29 8.32
CA SER A 574 -34.10 20.65 8.41
C SER A 574 -33.47 21.14 7.10
N GLY A 575 -33.10 20.24 6.20
CA GLY A 575 -32.34 20.56 4.99
C GLY A 575 -30.88 20.94 5.25
N ALA A 576 -30.42 20.88 6.51
CA ALA A 576 -29.04 21.19 6.89
C ALA A 576 -28.07 20.09 6.46
N TRP A 577 -26.80 20.45 6.26
CA TRP A 577 -25.75 19.48 5.96
C TRP A 577 -25.16 18.88 7.24
N LYS A 578 -25.19 17.55 7.36
CA LYS A 578 -24.48 16.79 8.39
C LYS A 578 -23.21 16.21 7.77
N GLY A 579 -22.10 16.93 7.93
CA GLY A 579 -20.78 16.48 7.48
C GLY A 579 -20.27 15.27 8.29
N ARG A 580 -19.48 14.42 7.64
CA ARG A 580 -18.78 13.27 8.24
C ARG A 580 -17.34 13.21 7.72
N GLY A 581 -16.44 12.59 8.48
CA GLY A 581 -15.04 12.48 8.08
C GLY A 581 -14.05 12.96 9.12
N GLU A 582 -12.77 12.86 8.78
CA GLU A 582 -11.67 13.38 9.59
C GLU A 582 -11.29 14.79 9.09
N ALA A 583 -10.65 15.58 9.97
CA ALA A 583 -10.12 16.88 9.60
C ALA A 583 -9.15 16.80 8.42
N HIS A 584 -8.38 15.72 8.34
CA HIS A 584 -7.43 15.47 7.27
C HIS A 584 -7.77 14.15 6.59
N GLY A 585 -8.47 14.22 5.46
CA GLY A 585 -8.78 13.05 4.65
C GLY A 585 -9.11 13.44 3.20
N TRP A 586 -8.90 12.53 2.25
CA TRP A 586 -9.37 12.78 0.87
C TRP A 586 -10.89 12.73 0.81
N PRO A 587 -11.57 13.64 0.07
CA PRO A 587 -13.04 13.63 0.01
C PRO A 587 -13.61 12.59 -0.97
N PHE A 588 -12.77 11.78 -1.62
CA PHE A 588 -13.19 10.84 -2.66
C PHE A 588 -13.70 9.53 -2.06
N ASN A 589 -15.01 9.44 -1.84
CA ASN A 589 -15.68 8.21 -1.41
C ASN A 589 -16.07 7.31 -2.61
N SER A 590 -15.07 6.92 -3.39
CA SER A 590 -15.21 6.15 -4.64
C SER A 590 -14.01 5.21 -4.82
N VAL A 591 -13.87 4.62 -6.00
CA VAL A 591 -12.64 3.92 -6.42
C VAL A 591 -11.44 4.85 -6.23
N SER A 592 -10.46 4.42 -5.44
CA SER A 592 -9.31 5.21 -4.97
C SER A 592 -8.10 4.29 -4.71
N LEU A 593 -7.20 4.65 -3.80
CA LEU A 593 -5.86 4.07 -3.63
C LEU A 593 -5.84 2.54 -3.43
N PHE A 594 -6.75 1.97 -2.65
CA PHE A 594 -6.71 0.51 -2.45
C PHE A 594 -7.01 -0.30 -3.72
N TYR A 595 -7.62 0.32 -4.74
CA TYR A 595 -7.84 -0.31 -6.04
C TYR A 595 -6.55 -0.52 -6.85
N LEU A 596 -5.42 0.08 -6.43
CA LEU A 596 -4.11 -0.18 -7.02
C LEU A 596 -3.46 -1.47 -6.46
N ALA A 597 -4.05 -2.07 -5.43
CA ALA A 597 -3.60 -3.35 -4.89
C ALA A 597 -3.57 -4.43 -5.99
N PRO A 598 -2.55 -5.31 -6.03
CA PRO A 598 -2.56 -6.50 -6.88
C PRO A 598 -3.85 -7.33 -6.76
N HIS A 599 -4.41 -7.42 -5.55
CA HIS A 599 -5.72 -8.01 -5.28
C HIS A 599 -6.91 -7.37 -6.02
N MET A 600 -6.81 -6.12 -6.47
CA MET A 600 -7.86 -5.45 -7.23
C MET A 600 -7.55 -5.44 -8.73
N VAL A 601 -6.26 -5.38 -9.08
CA VAL A 601 -5.78 -5.29 -10.45
C VAL A 601 -5.78 -6.64 -11.17
N TYR A 602 -5.59 -7.77 -10.46
CA TYR A 602 -5.47 -9.08 -11.10
C TYR A 602 -6.69 -9.43 -11.97
N GLN A 603 -6.48 -10.32 -12.93
CA GLN A 603 -7.53 -11.04 -13.63
C GLN A 603 -7.41 -12.52 -13.27
N GLU A 604 -8.49 -13.14 -12.80
CA GLU A 604 -8.50 -14.55 -12.42
C GLU A 604 -8.17 -15.44 -13.63
N ASP A 605 -7.33 -16.46 -13.40
CA ASP A 605 -7.13 -17.52 -14.38
C ASP A 605 -8.02 -18.71 -14.03
N LYS A 606 -8.60 -19.33 -15.05
CA LYS A 606 -9.41 -20.56 -14.92
C LYS A 606 -8.86 -21.65 -15.81
N ASN A 607 -8.87 -22.89 -15.32
CA ASN A 607 -8.61 -24.05 -16.16
C ASN A 607 -9.80 -24.36 -17.09
N ALA A 608 -9.66 -25.36 -17.96
CA ALA A 608 -10.71 -25.77 -18.91
C ALA A 608 -12.03 -26.21 -18.24
N ALA A 609 -11.99 -26.63 -16.98
CA ALA A 609 -13.17 -26.98 -16.18
C ALA A 609 -13.81 -25.76 -15.49
N GLY A 610 -13.28 -24.55 -15.72
CA GLY A 610 -13.75 -23.32 -15.10
C GLY A 610 -13.30 -23.12 -13.65
N GLN A 611 -12.38 -23.94 -13.15
CA GLN A 611 -11.84 -23.83 -11.80
C GLN A 611 -10.76 -22.75 -11.75
N ILE A 612 -10.80 -21.90 -10.73
CA ILE A 612 -9.81 -20.84 -10.53
C ILE A 612 -8.44 -21.46 -10.25
N THR A 613 -7.42 -21.05 -11.01
CA THR A 613 -6.02 -21.48 -10.87
C THR A 613 -5.10 -20.35 -10.39
N ARG A 614 -5.53 -19.09 -10.52
CA ARG A 614 -4.82 -17.92 -9.99
C ARG A 614 -5.81 -16.87 -9.50
N GLU A 615 -5.57 -16.37 -8.29
CA GLU A 615 -6.40 -15.34 -7.64
C GLU A 615 -5.54 -14.46 -6.73
N TRP A 616 -5.88 -13.16 -6.63
CA TRP A 616 -5.33 -12.16 -5.70
C TRP A 616 -3.89 -11.67 -5.93
N TYR A 617 -3.24 -12.12 -7.00
CA TYR A 617 -1.91 -11.64 -7.40
C TYR A 617 -1.82 -11.51 -8.92
N THR A 618 -1.01 -10.55 -9.38
CA THR A 618 -0.81 -10.29 -10.81
C THR A 618 0.02 -11.38 -11.47
N ALA A 619 -0.16 -11.55 -12.78
CA ALA A 619 0.42 -12.67 -13.52
C ALA A 619 1.96 -12.66 -13.53
N TRP A 620 2.59 -11.49 -13.48
CA TRP A 620 4.05 -11.34 -13.41
C TRP A 620 4.63 -11.52 -11.99
N GLU A 621 3.78 -11.60 -10.97
CA GLU A 621 4.19 -11.79 -9.57
C GLU A 621 3.94 -13.21 -9.06
N ALA A 622 3.56 -14.14 -9.94
CA ALA A 622 3.22 -15.51 -9.58
C ALA A 622 4.35 -16.27 -8.83
N ASP A 623 5.61 -15.94 -9.12
CA ASP A 623 6.77 -16.54 -8.43
C ASP A 623 7.19 -15.77 -7.17
N ASN A 624 6.50 -14.68 -6.82
CA ASN A 624 6.76 -13.86 -5.64
C ASN A 624 5.45 -13.39 -4.98
N ILE A 625 4.58 -14.36 -4.65
CA ILE A 625 3.24 -14.10 -4.08
C ILE A 625 3.33 -13.29 -2.77
N VAL A 626 4.36 -13.51 -1.96
CA VAL A 626 4.57 -12.76 -0.71
C VAL A 626 4.71 -11.26 -1.00
N ALA A 627 5.48 -10.86 -2.01
CA ALA A 627 5.57 -9.46 -2.42
C ALA A 627 4.22 -8.92 -2.93
N SER A 628 3.43 -9.73 -3.63
CA SER A 628 2.10 -9.34 -4.12
C SER A 628 1.10 -9.07 -2.99
N TYR A 629 1.12 -9.92 -1.96
CA TYR A 629 0.31 -9.73 -0.76
C TYR A 629 0.78 -8.53 0.06
N TYR A 630 2.10 -8.32 0.17
CA TYR A 630 2.65 -7.14 0.82
C TYR A 630 2.23 -5.85 0.11
N ARG A 631 2.36 -5.78 -1.22
CA ARG A 631 1.88 -4.66 -2.04
C ARG A 631 0.38 -4.43 -1.92
N SER A 632 -0.41 -5.51 -1.87
CA SER A 632 -1.85 -5.37 -1.62
C SER A 632 -2.10 -4.69 -0.29
N ASN A 633 -1.43 -5.14 0.76
CA ASN A 633 -1.55 -4.57 2.11
C ASN A 633 -1.03 -3.12 2.19
N GLN A 634 0.03 -2.76 1.45
CA GLN A 634 0.52 -1.38 1.31
C GLN A 634 -0.58 -0.42 0.83
N TRP A 635 -1.27 -0.76 -0.26
CA TRP A 635 -2.33 0.09 -0.81
C TRP A 635 -3.56 0.17 0.11
N TYR A 636 -3.91 -0.92 0.80
CA TYR A 636 -4.98 -0.94 1.79
C TYR A 636 -4.67 -0.07 3.01
N GLN A 637 -3.47 -0.17 3.58
CA GLN A 637 -3.05 0.62 4.74
C GLN A 637 -2.89 2.10 4.38
N LEU A 638 -2.39 2.39 3.19
CA LEU A 638 -2.34 3.74 2.63
C LEU A 638 -3.74 4.34 2.50
N GLN A 639 -4.70 3.59 1.92
CA GLN A 639 -6.08 4.05 1.83
C GLN A 639 -6.68 4.34 3.21
N MET A 640 -6.45 3.48 4.22
CA MET A 640 -6.95 3.72 5.58
C MET A 640 -6.37 5.01 6.19
N THR A 641 -5.12 5.34 5.84
CA THR A 641 -4.42 6.55 6.30
C THR A 641 -4.93 7.81 5.60
N VAL A 642 -5.18 7.73 4.29
CA VAL A 642 -5.58 8.86 3.45
C VAL A 642 -7.07 9.15 3.52
N ASN A 643 -7.90 8.10 3.49
CA ASN A 643 -9.34 8.19 3.57
C ASN A 643 -9.93 6.86 4.07
N PRO A 644 -10.17 6.74 5.40
CA PRO A 644 -10.81 5.57 5.98
C PRO A 644 -12.33 5.50 5.71
N GLY A 645 -12.86 6.39 4.87
CA GLY A 645 -14.21 6.32 4.31
C GLY A 645 -15.26 7.22 4.88
N GLY A 646 -14.83 8.26 5.60
CA GLY A 646 -15.68 9.31 6.14
C GLY A 646 -16.96 8.86 6.86
N GLN A 647 -16.94 7.70 7.55
CA GLN A 647 -18.14 7.06 8.13
C GLN A 647 -19.30 6.99 7.12
N SER A 648 -18.99 6.70 5.86
CA SER A 648 -19.99 6.64 4.80
C SER A 648 -20.84 5.37 4.90
N ASN A 649 -21.96 5.37 4.18
CA ASN A 649 -22.91 4.27 4.17
C ASN A 649 -22.46 3.11 3.28
N TRP A 650 -21.16 2.87 3.14
CA TRP A 650 -20.57 1.72 2.47
C TRP A 650 -19.27 1.31 3.17
N VAL A 651 -19.16 0.03 3.50
CA VAL A 651 -18.03 -0.61 4.21
C VAL A 651 -17.00 -1.24 3.27
N ASN A 652 -17.29 -1.18 1.97
CA ASN A 652 -16.41 -1.63 0.89
C ASN A 652 -15.87 -0.46 0.05
N TYR A 653 -16.25 0.79 0.39
CA TYR A 653 -15.83 2.00 -0.29
C TYR A 653 -15.71 3.16 0.69
N PRO A 654 -14.65 3.96 0.61
CA PRO A 654 -13.45 3.82 -0.19
C PRO A 654 -12.46 2.87 0.53
N MET A 655 -12.92 2.11 1.52
CA MET A 655 -12.20 1.09 2.26
C MET A 655 -12.95 -0.23 2.13
N ASP A 656 -12.25 -1.31 1.85
CA ASP A 656 -12.78 -2.67 2.00
C ASP A 656 -12.24 -3.27 3.30
N TRP A 657 -12.96 -3.00 4.40
CA TRP A 657 -12.55 -3.39 5.75
C TRP A 657 -12.33 -4.91 5.90
N PRO A 658 -13.21 -5.79 5.37
CA PRO A 658 -12.95 -7.22 5.38
C PRO A 658 -11.60 -7.61 4.76
N TYR A 659 -11.29 -7.09 3.57
CA TYR A 659 -10.06 -7.47 2.87
C TYR A 659 -8.80 -6.82 3.42
N LEU A 660 -8.88 -5.61 4.00
CA LEU A 660 -7.77 -5.04 4.77
C LEU A 660 -7.31 -6.05 5.84
N THR A 661 -8.25 -6.55 6.66
CA THR A 661 -7.92 -7.53 7.71
C THR A 661 -7.47 -8.89 7.14
N ALA A 662 -8.04 -9.33 6.03
CA ALA A 662 -7.66 -10.60 5.41
C ALA A 662 -6.23 -10.56 4.87
N PHE A 663 -5.78 -9.46 4.26
CA PHE A 663 -4.42 -9.37 3.73
C PHE A 663 -3.34 -9.26 4.80
N ASP A 664 -3.60 -8.59 5.93
CA ASP A 664 -2.68 -8.63 7.09
C ASP A 664 -2.53 -10.07 7.60
N GLU A 665 -3.61 -10.86 7.60
CA GLU A 665 -3.57 -12.26 8.00
C GLU A 665 -2.89 -13.17 6.95
N TYR A 666 -3.21 -13.02 5.67
CA TYR A 666 -2.63 -13.85 4.62
C TYR A 666 -1.13 -13.68 4.51
N ILE A 667 -0.62 -12.44 4.58
CA ILE A 667 0.82 -12.20 4.56
C ILE A 667 1.49 -12.74 5.82
N ALA A 668 0.89 -12.58 7.01
CA ALA A 668 1.40 -13.11 8.27
C ALA A 668 1.56 -14.64 8.23
N ASN A 669 0.56 -15.33 7.67
CA ASN A 669 0.58 -16.78 7.49
C ASN A 669 1.58 -17.22 6.42
N LYS A 670 1.79 -16.43 5.36
CA LYS A 670 2.77 -16.73 4.31
C LYS A 670 4.21 -16.53 4.75
N VAL A 671 4.49 -15.51 5.56
CA VAL A 671 5.81 -15.31 6.18
C VAL A 671 6.08 -16.42 7.19
N GLY A 672 5.08 -16.80 7.99
CA GLY A 672 5.20 -17.87 8.97
C GLY A 672 6.04 -17.50 10.19
N SER A 673 6.39 -18.49 11.00
CA SER A 673 7.07 -18.30 12.30
C SER A 673 8.28 -19.23 12.48
N ASP A 674 8.80 -19.81 11.39
CA ASP A 674 9.83 -20.85 11.44
C ASP A 674 11.20 -20.37 11.93
N THR A 675 11.44 -19.06 11.88
CA THR A 675 12.66 -18.41 12.38
C THR A 675 12.29 -17.23 13.28
N PRO A 676 13.18 -16.78 14.19
CA PRO A 676 12.93 -15.59 15.00
C PRO A 676 12.59 -14.34 14.16
N ALA A 677 13.27 -14.16 13.03
CA ALA A 677 12.99 -13.06 12.09
C ALA A 677 11.60 -13.17 11.45
N ALA A 678 11.23 -14.37 10.98
CA ALA A 678 9.90 -14.62 10.42
C ALA A 678 8.80 -14.40 11.47
N LYS A 679 8.99 -14.91 12.70
CA LYS A 679 8.05 -14.67 13.80
C LYS A 679 7.91 -13.19 14.13
N ALA A 680 9.00 -12.44 14.27
CA ALA A 680 8.92 -10.99 14.56
C ALA A 680 8.16 -10.22 13.47
N LEU A 681 8.32 -10.65 12.22
CA LEU A 681 7.62 -10.06 11.08
C LEU A 681 6.14 -10.45 11.06
N GLN A 682 5.81 -11.73 11.29
CA GLN A 682 4.45 -12.21 11.48
C GLN A 682 3.73 -11.43 12.59
N ASP A 683 4.38 -11.26 13.74
CA ASP A 683 3.85 -10.50 14.88
C ASP A 683 3.57 -9.03 14.47
N SER A 684 4.45 -8.41 13.66
CA SER A 684 4.26 -7.06 13.14
C SER A 684 3.04 -6.94 12.20
N HIS A 685 2.77 -7.97 11.41
CA HIS A 685 1.54 -8.08 10.61
C HIS A 685 0.31 -8.20 11.51
N PHE A 686 0.38 -8.97 12.60
CA PHE A 686 -0.73 -9.09 13.55
C PHE A 686 -1.00 -7.81 14.35
N VAL A 687 0.01 -6.96 14.58
CA VAL A 687 -0.22 -5.61 15.12
C VAL A 687 -1.05 -4.77 14.15
N ARG A 688 -0.79 -4.84 12.84
CA ARG A 688 -1.60 -4.14 11.83
C ARG A 688 -3.00 -4.73 11.68
N LEU A 689 -3.14 -6.05 11.79
CA LEU A 689 -4.46 -6.68 11.89
C LEU A 689 -5.27 -6.12 13.07
N LEU A 690 -4.64 -5.96 14.24
CA LEU A 690 -5.27 -5.35 15.40
C LEU A 690 -5.65 -3.88 15.13
N GLN A 691 -4.76 -3.10 14.52
CA GLN A 691 -5.02 -1.71 14.11
C GLN A 691 -6.25 -1.62 13.20
N ALA A 692 -6.32 -2.46 12.15
CA ALA A 692 -7.44 -2.49 11.21
C ALA A 692 -8.77 -2.82 11.88
N ARG A 693 -8.79 -3.78 12.82
CA ARG A 693 -9.99 -4.10 13.61
C ARG A 693 -10.41 -2.95 14.52
N ILE A 694 -9.47 -2.31 15.21
CA ILE A 694 -9.80 -1.14 16.04
C ILE A 694 -10.36 -0.01 15.19
N LYS A 695 -9.71 0.32 14.07
CA LYS A 695 -10.13 1.40 13.19
C LYS A 695 -11.49 1.12 12.57
N SER A 696 -11.74 -0.10 12.09
CA SER A 696 -13.06 -0.47 11.55
C SER A 696 -14.17 -0.28 12.59
N ALA A 697 -13.97 -0.72 13.84
CA ALA A 697 -14.94 -0.54 14.92
C ALA A 697 -15.28 0.94 15.20
N GLN A 698 -14.30 1.82 15.04
CA GLN A 698 -14.43 3.26 15.26
C GLN A 698 -15.05 4.02 14.09
N TYR A 699 -14.89 3.50 12.88
CA TYR A 699 -14.99 4.32 11.68
C TYR A 699 -15.91 3.80 10.59
N VAL A 700 -16.43 2.58 10.71
CA VAL A 700 -17.68 2.24 10.00
C VAL A 700 -18.81 3.18 10.46
N ASN A 701 -19.83 3.36 9.63
CA ASN A 701 -20.98 4.18 10.04
C ASN A 701 -21.80 3.44 11.12
N ASN A 702 -21.56 3.83 12.37
CA ASN A 702 -22.25 3.30 13.54
C ASN A 702 -23.66 3.89 13.74
N ASP A 703 -24.06 4.91 12.97
CA ASP A 703 -25.43 5.45 12.98
C ASP A 703 -26.41 4.57 12.19
N ILE A 704 -25.89 3.69 11.30
CA ILE A 704 -26.70 2.76 10.53
C ILE A 704 -27.23 1.64 11.45
N PRO A 705 -28.54 1.30 11.38
CA PRO A 705 -29.10 0.22 12.16
C PRO A 705 -28.45 -1.13 11.82
N LEU A 706 -28.46 -2.09 12.75
CA LEU A 706 -27.94 -3.43 12.47
C LEU A 706 -28.77 -4.15 11.39
N TYR A 707 -30.07 -3.91 11.36
CA TYR A 707 -31.02 -4.41 10.38
C TYR A 707 -32.19 -3.43 10.24
N ASP A 708 -32.57 -3.07 9.01
CA ASP A 708 -33.81 -2.32 8.74
C ASP A 708 -34.95 -3.27 8.37
N PRO A 709 -35.99 -3.44 9.21
CA PRO A 709 -37.11 -4.34 8.91
C PRO A 709 -37.95 -3.89 7.70
N ASN A 710 -37.84 -2.63 7.26
CA ASN A 710 -38.55 -2.13 6.08
C ASN A 710 -37.84 -2.47 4.76
N GLN A 711 -36.62 -3.03 4.83
CA GLN A 711 -35.83 -3.44 3.68
C GLN A 711 -35.60 -4.95 3.71
N PRO A 712 -36.63 -5.77 3.38
CA PRO A 712 -36.54 -7.23 3.51
C PRO A 712 -35.54 -7.88 2.55
N ASP A 713 -35.19 -7.21 1.44
CA ASP A 713 -34.08 -7.63 0.59
C ASP A 713 -32.74 -7.37 1.31
N LEU A 714 -32.14 -8.45 1.79
CA LEU A 714 -30.87 -8.41 2.51
C LEU A 714 -29.70 -7.90 1.67
N SER A 715 -29.80 -7.99 0.34
CA SER A 715 -28.78 -7.42 -0.54
C SER A 715 -28.83 -5.89 -0.54
N ALA A 716 -30.03 -5.31 -0.41
CA ALA A 716 -30.28 -3.88 -0.40
C ALA A 716 -30.35 -3.27 1.02
N ASN A 717 -30.46 -4.10 2.05
CA ASN A 717 -30.66 -3.65 3.43
C ASN A 717 -29.53 -2.74 3.92
N GLU A 718 -29.89 -1.57 4.45
CA GLU A 718 -28.93 -0.57 4.93
C GLU A 718 -27.95 -1.11 5.98
N GLY A 719 -28.37 -2.05 6.83
CA GLY A 719 -27.50 -2.63 7.86
C GLY A 719 -26.22 -3.27 7.33
N ARG A 720 -26.26 -3.75 6.07
CA ARG A 720 -25.09 -4.31 5.35
C ARG A 720 -23.99 -3.29 5.11
N TYR A 721 -24.24 -2.01 5.35
CA TYR A 721 -23.29 -0.94 5.13
C TYR A 721 -22.83 -0.22 6.39
N GLY A 722 -23.17 -0.75 7.57
CA GLY A 722 -22.68 -0.25 8.86
C GLY A 722 -21.92 -1.31 9.64
N ARG A 723 -22.05 -1.25 10.97
CA ARG A 723 -21.39 -2.18 11.90
C ARG A 723 -21.78 -3.65 11.75
N ALA A 724 -22.91 -3.98 11.10
CA ALA A 724 -23.30 -5.38 10.90
C ALA A 724 -22.37 -6.12 9.91
N GLN A 725 -21.81 -5.42 8.91
CA GLN A 725 -20.87 -6.02 7.97
C GLN A 725 -19.57 -6.46 8.66
N VAL A 726 -19.03 -5.60 9.52
CA VAL A 726 -17.75 -5.85 10.18
C VAL A 726 -17.88 -6.71 11.44
N ALA A 727 -19.11 -7.07 11.84
CA ALA A 727 -19.39 -7.88 13.02
C ALA A 727 -18.58 -9.19 13.02
N LYS A 728 -18.49 -9.89 11.88
CA LYS A 728 -17.68 -11.11 11.78
C LYS A 728 -16.21 -10.89 12.12
N HIS A 729 -15.65 -9.71 11.88
CA HIS A 729 -14.24 -9.39 12.18
C HIS A 729 -14.05 -8.90 13.62
N LEU A 730 -15.12 -8.34 14.20
CA LEU A 730 -15.14 -7.77 15.55
C LEU A 730 -15.70 -8.72 16.61
N THR A 731 -16.26 -9.87 16.22
CA THR A 731 -16.62 -10.95 17.15
C THR A 731 -15.39 -11.33 17.99
N THR A 732 -15.61 -11.42 19.29
CA THR A 732 -14.59 -11.67 20.31
C THR A 732 -13.79 -12.95 20.08
N THR A 733 -14.38 -13.98 19.46
CA THR A 733 -13.68 -15.23 19.11
C THR A 733 -12.53 -15.03 18.14
N ASN A 734 -12.50 -13.95 17.36
CA ASN A 734 -11.33 -13.63 16.52
C ASN A 734 -10.15 -13.07 17.32
N PHE A 735 -10.34 -12.78 18.60
CA PHE A 735 -9.30 -12.36 19.53
C PHE A 735 -8.92 -13.47 20.49
N LEU A 736 -9.66 -14.58 20.51
CA LEU A 736 -9.47 -15.71 21.42
C LEU A 736 -8.86 -16.90 20.66
N ASP A 737 -8.34 -17.88 21.38
CA ASP A 737 -8.10 -19.19 20.76
C ASP A 737 -9.45 -19.76 20.37
N ASN A 738 -9.55 -20.29 19.17
CA ASN A 738 -10.75 -20.85 18.60
C ASN A 738 -10.61 -22.37 18.47
N ALA A 739 -11.66 -23.12 18.80
CA ALA A 739 -11.64 -24.57 18.69
C ALA A 739 -12.82 -25.05 17.83
N ASN A 740 -12.56 -26.01 16.95
CA ASN A 740 -13.58 -26.77 16.22
C ASN A 740 -13.35 -28.27 16.45
N ARG A 741 -14.20 -29.15 15.90
CA ARG A 741 -14.05 -30.60 16.11
C ARG A 741 -12.64 -31.13 15.79
N ASP A 742 -11.95 -30.51 14.86
CA ASP A 742 -10.69 -31.00 14.30
C ASP A 742 -9.46 -30.42 15.02
N GLY A 743 -9.64 -29.43 15.90
CA GLY A 743 -8.60 -28.99 16.83
C GLY A 743 -8.73 -27.55 17.32
N VAL A 744 -7.71 -27.13 18.08
CA VAL A 744 -7.55 -25.77 18.60
C VAL A 744 -6.64 -24.96 17.67
N ASN A 745 -7.14 -23.81 17.26
CA ASN A 745 -6.41 -22.78 16.54
C ASN A 745 -6.02 -21.69 17.55
N PRO A 746 -4.72 -21.45 17.79
CA PRO A 746 -4.27 -20.39 18.69
C PRO A 746 -4.65 -19.00 18.16
N SER A 747 -4.97 -18.08 19.08
CA SER A 747 -5.17 -16.68 18.70
C SER A 747 -3.92 -16.06 18.10
N LYS A 748 -4.11 -15.24 17.07
CA LYS A 748 -3.07 -14.44 16.42
C LYS A 748 -2.47 -13.39 17.36
N TYR A 749 -3.09 -13.13 18.52
CA TYR A 749 -2.63 -12.11 19.47
C TYR A 749 -1.92 -12.69 20.70
N ARG A 750 -1.67 -14.01 20.74
CA ARG A 750 -0.90 -14.62 21.84
C ARG A 750 0.51 -14.02 21.97
N PHE A 751 1.13 -13.62 20.86
CA PHE A 751 2.47 -13.01 20.86
C PHE A 751 2.55 -11.72 21.69
N LEU A 752 1.41 -11.07 21.98
CA LEU A 752 1.40 -9.88 22.83
C LEU A 752 1.93 -10.18 24.24
N ASP A 753 1.77 -11.41 24.74
CA ASP A 753 2.36 -11.84 26.01
C ASP A 753 3.88 -12.06 25.91
N ASP A 754 4.41 -12.36 24.72
CA ASP A 754 5.87 -12.39 24.47
C ASP A 754 6.47 -10.98 24.59
N LEU A 755 5.68 -9.94 24.28
CA LEU A 755 6.10 -8.54 24.34
C LEU A 755 5.90 -7.92 25.74
N GLN A 756 4.76 -8.22 26.38
CA GLN A 756 4.44 -7.79 27.72
C GLN A 756 3.49 -8.81 28.38
N PRO A 757 3.88 -9.47 29.48
CA PRO A 757 3.03 -10.44 30.16
C PRO A 757 1.64 -9.88 30.51
N GLY A 758 0.59 -10.61 30.12
CA GLY A 758 -0.80 -10.28 30.36
C GLY A 758 -1.39 -9.26 29.38
N LEU A 759 -0.63 -8.78 28.39
CA LEU A 759 -1.13 -7.85 27.37
C LEU A 759 -2.15 -8.52 26.44
N TYR A 760 -2.03 -9.83 26.21
CA TYR A 760 -3.02 -10.58 25.43
C TYR A 760 -4.40 -10.52 26.10
N LEU A 761 -4.47 -10.81 27.40
CA LEU A 761 -5.72 -10.71 28.18
C LEU A 761 -6.27 -9.28 28.21
N LYS A 762 -5.42 -8.26 28.30
CA LYS A 762 -5.87 -6.86 28.24
C LYS A 762 -6.51 -6.51 26.91
N THR A 763 -5.94 -7.01 25.83
CA THR A 763 -6.46 -6.85 24.45
C THR A 763 -7.81 -7.58 24.30
N VAL A 764 -7.95 -8.78 24.86
CA VAL A 764 -9.23 -9.50 24.91
C VAL A 764 -10.28 -8.71 25.68
N ASN A 765 -9.95 -8.15 26.84
CA ASN A 765 -10.89 -7.28 27.59
C ASN A 765 -11.30 -6.06 26.76
N GLY A 766 -10.37 -5.44 26.04
CA GLY A 766 -10.65 -4.34 25.11
C GLY A 766 -11.60 -4.74 23.98
N ALA A 767 -11.38 -5.93 23.39
CA ALA A 767 -12.25 -6.49 22.35
C ALA A 767 -13.67 -6.80 22.87
N ILE A 768 -13.80 -7.34 24.10
CA ILE A 768 -15.12 -7.55 24.72
C ILE A 768 -15.83 -6.21 24.93
N GLN A 769 -15.14 -5.18 25.42
CA GLN A 769 -15.74 -3.86 25.60
C GLN A 769 -16.18 -3.23 24.26
N GLN A 770 -15.36 -3.37 23.23
CA GLN A 770 -15.67 -2.94 21.87
C GLN A 770 -16.91 -3.67 21.33
N PHE A 771 -16.96 -5.00 21.44
CA PHE A 771 -18.11 -5.80 21.04
C PHE A 771 -19.37 -5.42 21.82
N ASN A 772 -19.24 -5.24 23.14
CA ASN A 772 -20.37 -4.87 23.97
C ASN A 772 -20.98 -3.55 23.53
N THR A 773 -20.13 -2.55 23.29
CA THR A 773 -20.52 -1.19 22.89
C THR A 773 -21.25 -1.17 21.55
N LEU A 774 -20.80 -1.95 20.57
CA LEU A 774 -21.36 -1.96 19.23
C LEU A 774 -22.59 -2.85 19.08
N TYR A 775 -22.65 -3.97 19.82
CA TYR A 775 -23.57 -5.06 19.53
C TYR A 775 -24.49 -5.40 20.71
N THR A 776 -23.93 -5.69 21.88
CA THR A 776 -24.72 -6.20 23.02
C THR A 776 -25.60 -5.15 23.69
N LEU A 777 -25.20 -3.86 23.61
CA LEU A 777 -26.00 -2.75 24.15
C LEU A 777 -27.14 -2.34 23.21
N GLN A 778 -27.23 -2.94 22.02
CA GLN A 778 -28.37 -2.74 21.13
C GLN A 778 -29.54 -3.62 21.58
N PRO A 779 -30.79 -3.12 21.53
CA PRO A 779 -31.94 -3.95 21.86
C PRO A 779 -32.03 -5.15 20.91
N LEU A 780 -32.52 -6.30 21.38
CA LEU A 780 -32.66 -7.49 20.54
C LEU A 780 -33.57 -7.27 19.32
N SER A 781 -34.51 -6.31 19.39
CA SER A 781 -35.34 -5.90 18.26
C SER A 781 -34.57 -5.22 17.12
N ALA A 782 -33.33 -4.78 17.36
CA ALA A 782 -32.45 -4.26 16.31
C ALA A 782 -31.79 -5.40 15.49
N TRP A 783 -31.89 -6.65 15.95
CA TRP A 783 -31.35 -7.82 15.28
C TRP A 783 -32.45 -8.58 14.55
N ARG A 784 -32.09 -9.16 13.40
CA ARG A 784 -32.94 -10.11 12.68
C ARG A 784 -32.82 -11.50 13.30
N ARG A 785 -33.86 -12.33 13.22
CA ARG A 785 -33.76 -13.78 13.46
C ARG A 785 -33.32 -14.49 12.18
N CYS A 786 -32.27 -15.29 12.25
CA CYS A 786 -31.74 -15.96 11.06
C CYS A 786 -32.77 -16.92 10.46
N ASP A 787 -32.87 -16.93 9.13
CA ASP A 787 -33.52 -17.98 8.35
C ASP A 787 -32.43 -18.85 7.67
N PRO A 788 -32.15 -20.07 8.17
CA PRO A 788 -31.17 -20.96 7.56
C PRO A 788 -31.51 -21.38 6.12
N GLY A 789 -32.77 -21.24 5.70
CA GLY A 789 -33.19 -21.48 4.32
C GLY A 789 -32.92 -20.31 3.38
N ASN A 790 -32.71 -19.11 3.92
CA ASN A 790 -32.42 -17.93 3.11
C ASN A 790 -30.92 -17.88 2.74
N THR A 791 -30.66 -17.92 1.44
CA THR A 791 -29.32 -17.90 0.83
C THR A 791 -29.12 -16.71 -0.08
N THR A 792 -29.91 -15.64 0.10
CA THR A 792 -29.84 -14.39 -0.69
C THR A 792 -28.41 -13.82 -0.75
N LEU A 793 -27.58 -14.07 0.26
CA LEU A 793 -26.17 -13.63 0.33
C LEU A 793 -25.17 -14.74 -0.05
N ASN A 794 -25.61 -15.74 -0.82
CA ASN A 794 -24.87 -16.93 -1.28
C ASN A 794 -24.42 -17.90 -0.18
N GLU A 795 -24.71 -17.61 1.08
CA GLU A 795 -24.49 -18.48 2.23
C GLU A 795 -25.77 -18.49 3.09
N PRO A 796 -26.08 -19.59 3.80
CA PRO A 796 -27.20 -19.62 4.75
C PRO A 796 -27.04 -18.54 5.82
N GLU A 797 -28.09 -17.79 6.13
CA GLU A 797 -28.03 -16.63 7.06
C GLU A 797 -27.33 -16.96 8.39
N ASN A 798 -27.59 -18.15 8.94
CA ASN A 798 -27.07 -18.59 10.23
C ASN A 798 -25.55 -18.84 10.26
N VAL A 799 -24.89 -18.95 9.10
CA VAL A 799 -23.43 -19.12 8.99
C VAL A 799 -22.77 -18.08 8.07
N ALA A 800 -23.57 -17.15 7.54
CA ALA A 800 -23.12 -16.16 6.58
C ALA A 800 -22.00 -15.29 7.15
N GLY A 801 -21.10 -14.87 6.27
CA GLY A 801 -20.02 -13.94 6.61
C GLY A 801 -20.50 -12.61 7.20
N PHE A 802 -21.74 -12.22 6.93
CA PHE A 802 -22.37 -10.99 7.43
C PHE A 802 -23.31 -11.34 8.57
N ARG A 803 -23.04 -10.82 9.77
CA ARG A 803 -23.76 -11.21 10.99
C ARG A 803 -24.81 -10.16 11.38
N PHE A 804 -25.80 -9.97 10.52
CA PHE A 804 -26.96 -9.10 10.76
C PHE A 804 -28.10 -9.82 11.51
N CYS A 805 -27.97 -11.12 11.75
CA CYS A 805 -28.98 -11.92 12.42
C CYS A 805 -28.39 -12.77 13.56
N ILE A 806 -29.28 -13.15 14.48
CA ILE A 806 -29.03 -14.09 15.58
C ILE A 806 -29.84 -15.38 15.35
N ASP A 807 -29.24 -16.53 15.64
CA ASP A 807 -29.85 -17.84 15.46
C ASP A 807 -31.17 -17.98 16.23
N GLN A 808 -32.03 -18.89 15.79
CA GLN A 808 -33.35 -19.10 16.42
C GLN A 808 -33.27 -19.82 17.77
N ALA A 809 -32.27 -20.70 17.95
CA ALA A 809 -32.16 -21.55 19.12
C ALA A 809 -30.71 -21.77 19.51
N ARG A 810 -30.50 -22.02 20.80
CA ARG A 810 -29.22 -22.39 21.39
C ARG A 810 -28.87 -23.86 21.09
N SER A 811 -27.60 -24.16 20.87
CA SER A 811 -27.10 -25.53 20.69
C SER A 811 -25.93 -25.81 21.63
N PRO A 812 -25.80 -27.01 22.21
CA PRO A 812 -24.64 -27.33 23.05
C PRO A 812 -23.33 -27.18 22.27
N LEU A 813 -22.30 -26.65 22.92
CA LEU A 813 -20.94 -26.74 22.40
C LEU A 813 -20.52 -28.20 22.29
N GLY A 814 -19.67 -28.51 21.32
CA GLY A 814 -18.96 -29.77 21.28
C GLY A 814 -18.02 -29.90 22.48
N THR A 815 -17.69 -31.13 22.85
CA THR A 815 -16.77 -31.44 23.95
C THR A 815 -15.74 -32.45 23.48
N TYR A 816 -14.46 -32.15 23.69
CA TYR A 816 -13.37 -33.10 23.45
C TYR A 816 -13.31 -34.15 24.57
N SER A 817 -12.50 -35.20 24.37
CA SER A 817 -12.34 -36.27 25.36
C SER A 817 -11.78 -35.80 26.70
N ASP A 818 -11.08 -34.66 26.73
CA ASP A 818 -10.52 -34.05 27.95
C ASP A 818 -11.50 -33.11 28.68
N GLY A 819 -12.74 -32.99 28.20
CA GLY A 819 -13.77 -32.13 28.78
C GLY A 819 -13.71 -30.66 28.34
N THR A 820 -12.74 -30.26 27.51
CA THR A 820 -12.72 -28.92 26.93
C THR A 820 -13.73 -28.78 25.79
N HIS A 821 -14.21 -27.56 25.54
CA HIS A 821 -15.27 -27.32 24.54
C HIS A 821 -14.73 -26.87 23.18
N PHE A 822 -15.54 -27.07 22.14
CA PHE A 822 -15.32 -26.55 20.79
C PHE A 822 -16.62 -26.10 20.12
N MET A 823 -16.50 -25.20 19.14
CA MET A 823 -17.64 -24.75 18.33
C MET A 823 -18.03 -25.82 17.31
N VAL A 824 -19.31 -26.15 17.23
CA VAL A 824 -19.82 -27.05 16.19
C VAL A 824 -19.84 -26.28 14.86
N SER A 825 -19.12 -26.79 13.86
CA SER A 825 -19.02 -26.19 12.53
C SER A 825 -19.59 -27.11 11.46
N ASN A 826 -20.06 -26.53 10.35
CA ASN A 826 -20.47 -27.29 9.17
C ASN A 826 -19.25 -27.86 8.39
N ALA A 827 -19.51 -28.55 7.27
CA ALA A 827 -18.46 -29.13 6.42
C ALA A 827 -17.53 -28.10 5.76
N LEU A 828 -17.90 -26.81 5.79
CA LEU A 828 -17.09 -25.69 5.32
C LEU A 828 -16.39 -24.95 6.48
N TYR A 829 -16.37 -25.55 7.68
CA TYR A 829 -15.82 -24.96 8.91
C TYR A 829 -16.49 -23.66 9.35
N GLN A 830 -17.69 -23.39 8.84
CA GLN A 830 -18.47 -22.22 9.25
C GLN A 830 -19.20 -22.53 10.56
N THR A 831 -19.25 -21.56 11.45
CA THR A 831 -19.89 -21.64 12.77
C THR A 831 -21.00 -20.61 12.86
N THR A 832 -22.07 -20.94 13.59
CA THR A 832 -23.19 -20.02 13.80
C THR A 832 -22.79 -18.87 14.72
N THR A 833 -23.56 -17.78 14.70
CA THR A 833 -23.37 -16.66 15.64
C THR A 833 -23.50 -17.17 17.07
N GLU A 834 -24.53 -17.95 17.35
CA GLU A 834 -24.76 -18.58 18.65
C GLU A 834 -23.56 -19.39 19.16
N GLN A 835 -22.99 -20.28 18.31
CA GLN A 835 -21.83 -21.09 18.71
C GLN A 835 -20.62 -20.22 19.03
N THR A 836 -20.38 -19.17 18.25
CA THR A 836 -19.26 -18.25 18.52
C THR A 836 -19.44 -17.46 19.80
N GLU A 837 -20.64 -16.97 20.11
CA GLU A 837 -20.88 -16.18 21.32
C GLU A 837 -20.78 -17.07 22.56
N GLN A 838 -21.39 -18.27 22.53
CA GLN A 838 -21.31 -19.23 23.64
C GLN A 838 -19.87 -19.67 23.90
N TYR A 839 -19.13 -20.04 22.85
CA TYR A 839 -17.73 -20.45 22.97
C TYR A 839 -16.86 -19.29 23.48
N GLY A 840 -17.06 -18.10 22.94
CA GLY A 840 -16.33 -16.91 23.32
C GLY A 840 -16.49 -16.57 24.81
N ILE A 841 -17.72 -16.60 25.34
CA ILE A 841 -17.99 -16.37 26.77
C ILE A 841 -17.28 -17.40 27.64
N TRP A 842 -17.37 -18.69 27.27
CA TRP A 842 -16.69 -19.75 28.00
C TRP A 842 -15.16 -19.53 28.00
N LYS A 843 -14.57 -19.34 26.83
CA LYS A 843 -13.12 -19.21 26.68
C LYS A 843 -12.59 -17.96 27.37
N ALA A 844 -13.25 -16.82 27.23
CA ALA A 844 -12.87 -15.59 27.92
C ALA A 844 -12.98 -15.71 29.45
N THR A 845 -14.00 -16.44 29.95
CA THR A 845 -14.10 -16.76 31.39
C THR A 845 -12.90 -17.59 31.86
N GLN A 846 -12.50 -18.62 31.09
CA GLN A 846 -11.33 -19.45 31.41
C GLN A 846 -10.02 -18.63 31.42
N MET A 847 -9.92 -17.62 30.58
CA MET A 847 -8.76 -16.72 30.51
C MET A 847 -8.72 -15.69 31.65
N GLY A 848 -9.77 -15.59 32.48
CA GLY A 848 -9.86 -14.57 33.53
C GLY A 848 -10.22 -13.18 33.01
N ALA A 849 -11.01 -13.09 31.94
CA ALA A 849 -11.53 -11.81 31.45
C ALA A 849 -12.38 -11.10 32.52
N GLU A 850 -12.45 -9.77 32.44
CA GLU A 850 -13.04 -8.93 33.51
C GLU A 850 -14.53 -9.26 33.74
N PRO A 851 -14.94 -9.60 34.99
CA PRO A 851 -16.30 -10.05 35.28
C PRO A 851 -17.40 -9.07 34.86
N ALA A 852 -17.16 -7.76 34.99
CA ALA A 852 -18.15 -6.74 34.62
C ALA A 852 -18.44 -6.73 33.11
N ARG A 853 -17.40 -6.88 32.27
CA ARG A 853 -17.55 -6.92 30.81
C ARG A 853 -18.19 -8.21 30.34
N LEU A 854 -17.78 -9.33 30.93
CA LEU A 854 -18.36 -10.64 30.67
C LEU A 854 -19.84 -10.69 31.03
N LYS A 855 -20.24 -10.03 32.12
CA LYS A 855 -21.65 -9.98 32.53
C LYS A 855 -22.53 -9.35 31.46
N VAL A 856 -22.13 -8.20 30.90
CA VAL A 856 -22.90 -7.53 29.83
C VAL A 856 -23.08 -8.44 28.61
N TRP A 857 -21.99 -9.08 28.17
CA TRP A 857 -22.03 -10.01 27.03
C TRP A 857 -22.91 -11.24 27.31
N ARG A 858 -22.77 -11.82 28.51
CA ARG A 858 -23.53 -13.01 28.93
C ARG A 858 -25.01 -12.72 29.07
N ASP A 859 -25.38 -11.61 29.71
CA ASP A 859 -26.78 -11.22 29.89
C ASP A 859 -27.47 -11.01 28.53
N TRP A 860 -26.77 -10.38 27.58
CA TRP A 860 -27.28 -10.22 26.20
C TRP A 860 -27.40 -11.57 25.48
N ALA A 861 -26.39 -12.44 25.57
CA ALA A 861 -26.41 -13.76 24.94
C ALA A 861 -27.54 -14.64 25.51
N ASP A 862 -27.71 -14.65 26.83
CA ASP A 862 -28.80 -15.39 27.45
C ASP A 862 -30.17 -14.82 27.04
N ALA A 863 -30.34 -13.50 26.96
CA ALA A 863 -31.57 -12.90 26.46
C ALA A 863 -31.83 -13.19 24.97
N ALA A 864 -30.79 -13.32 24.15
CA ALA A 864 -30.91 -13.60 22.73
C ALA A 864 -31.47 -15.00 22.43
N TRP A 865 -31.22 -16.00 23.29
CA TRP A 865 -31.61 -17.40 23.09
C TRP A 865 -32.37 -18.03 24.27
N GLN A 866 -32.98 -17.21 25.13
CA GLN A 866 -34.10 -17.59 25.99
C GLN A 866 -35.37 -17.74 25.15
#